data_AF-A0A3N5LEZ5-F1
#
_entry.id   AF-A0A3N5LEZ5-F1
#
_cell.length_a   1.000
_cell.length_b   1.000
_cell.length_c   1.000
_cell.angle_alpha   90.00
_cell.angle_beta   90.00
_cell.angle_gamma   90.00
#
_symmetry.space_group_name_H-M   'P 1'
#
loop_
_entity.id
_entity.type
_entity.pdbx_description
1 polymer ?
#
loop_
_entity_poly.entity_id
_entity_poly.type
_entity_poly.pdbx_seq_one_letter_code
_entity_poly.pdbx_strand_id
1 'polypeptide(L)'
;QDQASGDIVAGLSRVRQPESGDSGHDKGPAPTVDPGAIDVQDLILRLFEEKTGYERELLDLDLDLEADLGIDTIKQAQIFASIRDKYGLAREEGVQLKDFPTLRKVIEYMTRRVEAAAAPTPATTEVSATDVLRTLASASSAASSEPDSQDTPIPDVSAPSVAQWTEIRRWSVVSRPTTPDPEQRRVQLSHGSLILLTDDGAGVAAAVRKRLAALGVKSLLLTEGERPTGQADFAVDFEDPVGIKQTIEEMRHRNGPIDGLIHLLPLKRQAPVEQMSLAEWRRTTARETKSLCTLAKALLSQPDSKDHPRIFAAATCLGGSFGFAASPDDPEVLAGPPSHGGVAGFVKALAKETSEFLFKVVDLDQEEALARPDATAGAILDEILSGNPAIEVGFRRGTRAVPQLCDRPLDLSRQPHIELNKHSVLLLFGGARGITGEIAKDLVDRFHCRLVLAGTTALPPDVAEIAKLSGENLARYRRQVLDELRTRDPHATVAKAEAEVQKRLRSVEIARTLNILRGRGADVRYEVCDVRDDARMAALFDDLSSRFGRLDGIVFASGIIEDKLLEDKTEESFSRVFDVKADGIFNLYQNLRAHPELKPAFVASFSSVAGRFGNRGQADYSAANELLAKFTYELGGVLADASCFVIDWTAWSEVGLPARSGLAAMMKEQGLDLLNPVQGAECFHNELLYGTGQEALYAGRLPGYTDEAVPIRLEPEGWQGDLQTGLAPMLQDVSEYQPGACLKARKTINLDTDRWLADHVIDGVPLLPGVLGIELMVEAARLLFPEFHFVGLDDLRILLAVKILKNRPVDLRITAQAHTAKQPYQRLVLVRIESDFIGPNGRQLGETRRHYEATVILSRVRPVSRTRVPSPIVGAAVNRELAERDIYGKGKLLPHGPAFSVLRAIRTMEDRSAVGWVAPINESAVCPALNGHRLSTLPLAREAGFQVAGLWAMLTPGIFSLPHGCRRLRNFGLPTEGTALLARSTNFTIREDSIECDVEIVGDDGLVYDRMEGYYAVPVAQLVGSEYGTA
;
A
#
# COMPACT_ATOMS: atom_id res chain seq x y z
N GLN A 1 24.73 46.62 67.42
CA GLN A 1 24.15 47.55 66.43
C GLN A 1 22.94 46.86 65.83
N ASP A 2 21.98 46.45 66.67
CA ASP A 2 21.00 47.24 67.46
C ASP A 2 19.71 47.31 66.63
N GLN A 3 18.78 46.38 66.88
CA GLN A 3 17.65 46.48 67.84
C GLN A 3 16.53 47.36 67.23
N ALA A 4 15.24 47.00 67.23
CA ALA A 4 14.45 46.11 68.09
C ALA A 4 13.16 45.72 67.31
N SER A 5 12.70 44.45 67.30
CA SER A 5 11.74 43.80 68.23
C SER A 5 10.26 44.11 67.90
N GLY A 6 9.30 43.18 67.94
CA GLY A 6 9.22 41.79 68.41
C GLY A 6 8.04 41.04 67.73
N ASP A 7 8.06 39.71 67.64
CA ASP A 7 7.53 38.72 68.63
C ASP A 7 5.99 38.57 68.57
N ILE A 8 5.29 37.43 68.68
CA ILE A 8 5.58 35.99 68.86
C ILE A 8 4.20 35.24 68.83
N VAL A 9 4.15 34.04 68.23
CA VAL A 9 3.45 32.79 68.68
C VAL A 9 1.92 32.53 68.53
N ALA A 10 1.67 31.39 67.86
CA ALA A 10 0.69 30.27 68.03
C ALA A 10 -0.84 30.46 68.09
N GLY A 11 -1.52 29.68 67.22
CA GLY A 11 -2.25 28.49 67.67
C GLY A 11 -3.78 28.56 67.80
N LEU A 12 -4.42 27.50 67.28
CA LEU A 12 -5.74 26.93 67.61
C LEU A 12 -6.99 27.37 66.81
N SER A 13 -7.44 26.42 65.98
CA SER A 13 -8.77 25.78 66.01
C SER A 13 -10.06 26.59 65.80
N ARG A 14 -10.65 26.37 64.62
CA ARG A 14 -12.05 25.96 64.33
C ARG A 14 -13.24 26.75 64.92
N VAL A 15 -14.12 27.10 63.97
CA VAL A 15 -15.60 27.02 63.96
C VAL A 15 -16.39 28.22 64.52
N ARG A 16 -17.09 28.96 63.64
CA ARG A 16 -18.57 28.92 63.46
C ARG A 16 -19.05 29.89 62.36
N GLN A 17 -20.18 29.51 61.75
CA GLN A 17 -20.96 30.19 60.72
C GLN A 17 -21.38 31.62 61.08
N PRO A 18 -21.94 32.38 60.11
CA PRO A 18 -23.36 32.74 60.31
C PRO A 18 -24.23 32.69 59.04
N GLU A 19 -25.53 32.53 59.31
CA GLU A 19 -26.67 32.59 58.40
C GLU A 19 -27.12 34.03 58.09
N SER A 20 -27.72 34.15 56.88
CA SER A 20 -28.97 34.86 56.51
C SER A 20 -29.20 36.37 56.74
N GLY A 21 -29.72 37.00 55.68
CA GLY A 21 -30.63 38.16 55.71
C GLY A 21 -30.09 39.39 54.96
N ASP A 22 -30.41 39.61 53.68
CA ASP A 22 -31.56 40.40 53.15
C ASP A 22 -31.33 41.93 53.26
N SER A 23 -31.57 42.85 52.31
CA SER A 23 -32.19 42.93 50.97
C SER A 23 -31.83 44.29 50.32
N GLY A 24 -31.97 44.38 48.98
CA GLY A 24 -32.22 45.62 48.21
C GLY A 24 -30.96 46.30 47.63
N HIS A 25 -30.87 46.73 46.37
CA HIS A 25 -31.86 46.93 45.31
C HIS A 25 -31.14 46.99 43.93
N ASP A 26 -31.95 46.77 42.88
CA ASP A 26 -31.80 47.24 41.50
C ASP A 26 -30.95 46.42 40.50
N LYS A 27 -31.65 45.61 39.69
CA LYS A 27 -31.14 44.97 38.46
C LYS A 27 -31.75 45.65 37.24
N GLY A 28 -30.98 46.53 36.60
CA GLY A 28 -31.09 46.77 35.15
C GLY A 28 -30.47 45.58 34.38
N PRO A 29 -30.94 45.27 33.16
CA PRO A 29 -30.56 44.04 32.48
C PRO A 29 -29.10 44.07 32.00
N ALA A 30 -28.31 43.13 32.49
CA ALA A 30 -27.02 42.74 31.94
C ALA A 30 -27.22 42.05 30.57
N PRO A 31 -26.22 42.08 29.66
CA PRO A 31 -26.39 41.64 28.29
C PRO A 31 -26.71 40.15 28.25
N THR A 32 -27.75 39.79 27.49
CA THR A 32 -28.11 38.42 27.16
C THR A 32 -27.00 37.79 26.32
N VAL A 33 -26.22 36.87 26.91
CA VAL A 33 -25.41 35.92 26.15
C VAL A 33 -26.36 34.85 25.61
N ASP A 34 -26.39 34.73 24.29
CA ASP A 34 -27.19 33.76 23.55
C ASP A 34 -26.64 32.33 23.77
N PRO A 35 -27.41 31.35 24.27
CA PRO A 35 -26.95 29.97 24.51
C PRO A 35 -26.85 29.09 23.25
N GLY A 36 -26.71 29.68 22.05
CA GLY A 36 -26.83 28.98 20.76
C GLY A 36 -25.61 29.01 19.83
N ALA A 37 -24.45 29.54 20.23
CA ALA A 37 -23.29 29.64 19.34
C ALA A 37 -22.42 28.36 19.37
N ILE A 38 -22.34 27.67 18.23
CA ILE A 38 -21.43 26.54 17.99
C ILE A 38 -20.00 27.10 17.85
N ASP A 39 -19.11 26.81 18.80
CA ASP A 39 -17.75 27.35 18.78
C ASP A 39 -16.79 26.55 17.88
N VAL A 40 -16.99 26.68 16.57
CA VAL A 40 -16.13 26.11 15.51
C VAL A 40 -14.72 26.72 15.55
N GLN A 41 -14.61 27.99 15.95
CA GLN A 41 -13.34 28.71 16.03
C GLN A 41 -12.42 28.11 17.09
N ASP A 42 -12.94 27.84 18.29
CA ASP A 42 -12.14 27.27 19.37
C ASP A 42 -11.67 25.85 19.08
N LEU A 43 -12.50 25.03 18.41
CA LEU A 43 -12.08 23.72 17.92
C LEU A 43 -10.95 23.82 16.90
N ILE A 44 -11.06 24.73 15.92
CA ILE A 44 -10.03 24.91 14.91
C ILE A 44 -8.73 25.33 15.57
N LEU A 45 -8.76 26.33 16.45
CA LEU A 45 -7.55 26.77 17.16
C LEU A 45 -6.92 25.64 17.99
N ARG A 46 -7.70 24.83 18.71
CA ARG A 46 -7.17 23.65 19.43
C ARG A 46 -6.54 22.62 18.50
N LEU A 47 -7.15 22.32 17.35
CA LEU A 47 -6.57 21.41 16.36
C LEU A 47 -5.25 21.95 15.81
N PHE A 48 -5.12 23.27 15.64
CA PHE A 48 -3.86 23.90 15.23
C PHE A 48 -2.82 23.94 16.36
N GLU A 49 -3.22 24.16 17.62
CA GLU A 49 -2.35 24.03 18.80
C GLU A 49 -1.79 22.61 18.92
N GLU A 50 -2.63 21.57 18.77
CA GLU A 50 -2.20 20.18 18.79
C GLU A 50 -1.23 19.85 17.64
N LYS A 51 -1.47 20.40 16.45
CA LYS A 51 -0.67 20.10 15.25
C LYS A 51 0.64 20.88 15.19
N THR A 52 0.69 22.10 15.72
CA THR A 52 1.87 22.98 15.66
C THR A 52 2.66 23.00 16.98
N GLY A 53 1.98 22.75 18.11
CA GLY A 53 2.56 22.78 19.45
C GLY A 53 2.90 24.17 19.99
N TYR A 54 2.33 25.23 19.39
CA TYR A 54 2.42 26.61 19.88
C TYR A 54 1.20 26.98 20.72
N GLU A 55 1.40 27.87 21.70
CA GLU A 55 0.33 28.40 22.55
C GLU A 55 -0.60 29.32 21.73
N ARG A 56 -1.88 29.36 22.12
CA ARG A 56 -2.94 30.13 21.45
C ARG A 56 -2.59 31.58 21.13
N GLU A 57 -1.84 32.21 22.03
CA GLU A 57 -1.44 33.62 21.94
C GLU A 57 -0.47 33.90 20.78
N LEU A 58 0.15 32.86 20.20
CA LEU A 58 1.08 32.95 19.08
C LEU A 58 0.45 32.59 17.72
N LEU A 59 -0.82 32.16 17.70
CA LEU A 59 -1.57 31.76 16.50
C LEU A 59 -2.54 32.87 16.08
N ASP A 60 -2.03 33.92 15.46
CA ASP A 60 -2.85 35.02 14.92
C ASP A 60 -3.69 34.53 13.73
N LEU A 61 -4.96 34.95 13.68
CA LEU A 61 -5.97 34.50 12.70
C LEU A 61 -5.64 34.95 11.27
N ASP A 62 -4.84 36.00 11.12
CA ASP A 62 -4.46 36.54 9.81
C ASP A 62 -3.17 35.92 9.25
N LEU A 63 -2.53 35.00 9.98
CA LEU A 63 -1.35 34.29 9.52
C LEU A 63 -1.66 33.37 8.34
N ASP A 64 -0.74 33.34 7.38
CA ASP A 64 -0.79 32.43 6.24
C ASP A 64 -0.48 31.00 6.71
N LEU A 65 -1.35 30.06 6.34
CA LEU A 65 -1.24 28.67 6.74
C LEU A 65 0.05 28.04 6.21
N GLU A 66 0.46 28.35 4.99
CA GLU A 66 1.64 27.76 4.36
C GLU A 66 2.91 28.56 4.69
N ALA A 67 2.88 29.88 4.49
CA ALA A 67 4.05 30.75 4.60
C ALA A 67 4.43 31.07 6.05
N ASP A 68 3.45 31.27 6.94
CA ASP A 68 3.70 31.69 8.32
C ASP A 68 3.64 30.53 9.31
N LEU A 69 2.73 29.58 9.10
CA LEU A 69 2.46 28.45 9.99
C LEU A 69 2.99 27.09 9.49
N GLY A 70 3.41 26.97 8.22
CA GLY A 70 4.01 25.75 7.67
C GLY A 70 3.05 24.54 7.54
N ILE A 71 1.76 24.81 7.40
CA ILE A 71 0.67 23.85 7.19
C ILE A 71 0.48 23.70 5.68
N ASP A 72 0.91 22.54 5.15
CA ASP A 72 0.69 22.18 3.74
C ASP A 72 -0.78 21.82 3.44
N THR A 73 -1.10 21.73 2.15
CA THR A 73 -2.45 21.42 1.66
C THR A 73 -2.95 20.03 2.07
N ILE A 74 -2.05 19.09 2.42
CA ILE A 74 -2.42 17.75 2.92
C ILE A 74 -2.89 17.83 4.38
N LYS A 75 -2.13 18.52 5.25
CA LYS A 75 -2.52 18.77 6.64
C LYS A 75 -3.78 19.61 6.73
N GLN A 76 -3.91 20.60 5.84
CA GLN A 76 -5.13 21.38 5.71
C GLN A 76 -6.32 20.48 5.35
N ALA A 77 -6.16 19.54 4.40
CA ALA A 77 -7.21 18.56 4.07
C ALA A 77 -7.60 17.68 5.26
N GLN A 78 -6.64 17.27 6.10
CA GLN A 78 -6.88 16.48 7.31
C GLN A 78 -7.67 17.27 8.36
N ILE A 79 -7.29 18.51 8.62
CA ILE A 79 -8.02 19.38 9.56
C ILE A 79 -9.47 19.57 9.08
N PHE A 80 -9.66 19.83 7.78
CA PHE A 80 -10.99 19.91 7.18
C PHE A 80 -11.76 18.57 7.31
N ALA A 81 -11.10 17.42 7.20
CA ALA A 81 -11.73 16.12 7.40
C ALA A 81 -12.18 15.92 8.85
N SER A 82 -11.31 16.16 9.84
CA SER A 82 -11.65 16.00 11.26
C SER A 82 -12.82 16.88 11.69
N ILE A 83 -12.93 18.10 11.16
CA ILE A 83 -14.06 18.98 11.45
C ILE A 83 -15.34 18.48 10.76
N ARG A 84 -15.25 18.00 9.51
CA ARG A 84 -16.43 17.41 8.82
C ARG A 84 -16.95 16.19 9.55
N ASP A 85 -16.07 15.31 10.01
CA ASP A 85 -16.44 14.10 10.74
C ASP A 85 -17.12 14.45 12.07
N LYS A 86 -16.58 15.43 12.80
CA LYS A 86 -17.13 15.87 14.08
C LYS A 86 -18.53 16.51 13.96
N TYR A 87 -18.82 17.20 12.86
CA TYR A 87 -20.11 17.86 12.63
C TYR A 87 -21.00 17.15 11.59
N GLY A 88 -20.64 15.95 11.13
CA GLY A 88 -21.42 15.18 10.15
C GLY A 88 -21.62 15.87 8.80
N LEU A 89 -20.66 16.68 8.35
CA LEU A 89 -20.79 17.50 7.14
C LEU A 89 -20.42 16.72 5.87
N ALA A 90 -21.32 16.71 4.88
CA ALA A 90 -21.03 16.14 3.55
C ALA A 90 -19.93 16.93 2.80
N ARG A 91 -19.07 16.23 2.06
CA ARG A 91 -18.04 16.84 1.20
C ARG A 91 -18.70 17.61 0.05
N GLU A 92 -18.22 18.81 -0.22
CA GLU A 92 -18.69 19.67 -1.31
C GLU A 92 -17.81 19.44 -2.56
N GLU A 93 -18.42 19.23 -3.72
CA GLU A 93 -17.71 19.07 -4.99
C GLU A 93 -17.30 20.44 -5.54
N GLY A 94 -16.04 20.59 -5.98
CA GLY A 94 -15.53 21.83 -6.62
C GLY A 94 -14.78 22.81 -5.71
N VAL A 95 -14.68 22.55 -4.39
CA VAL A 95 -13.92 23.40 -3.45
C VAL A 95 -12.42 23.07 -3.51
N GLN A 96 -11.58 24.09 -3.70
CA GLN A 96 -10.11 23.95 -3.73
C GLN A 96 -9.49 24.49 -2.44
N LEU A 97 -8.60 23.72 -1.81
CA LEU A 97 -8.00 24.09 -0.51
C LEU A 97 -7.14 25.36 -0.57
N LYS A 98 -6.61 25.69 -1.75
CA LYS A 98 -5.86 26.93 -2.03
C LYS A 98 -6.68 28.20 -1.83
N ASP A 99 -8.01 28.10 -1.81
CA ASP A 99 -8.91 29.24 -1.64
C ASP A 99 -8.96 29.73 -0.16
N PHE A 100 -8.38 28.96 0.77
CA PHE A 100 -8.36 29.23 2.21
C PHE A 100 -6.93 29.39 2.78
N PRO A 101 -6.17 30.43 2.38
CA PRO A 101 -4.77 30.60 2.79
C PRO A 101 -4.55 31.01 4.25
N THR A 102 -5.57 31.45 5.00
CA THR A 102 -5.40 31.93 6.40
C THR A 102 -6.32 31.20 7.38
N LEU A 103 -5.95 31.19 8.66
CA LEU A 103 -6.78 30.64 9.75
C LEU A 103 -8.19 31.24 9.75
N ARG A 104 -8.30 32.57 9.57
CA ARG A 104 -9.57 33.29 9.47
C ARG A 104 -10.48 32.71 8.38
N LYS A 105 -9.96 32.50 7.18
CA LYS A 105 -10.75 31.98 6.05
C LYS A 105 -11.23 30.54 6.26
N VAL A 106 -10.41 29.72 6.92
CA VAL A 106 -10.81 28.35 7.29
C VAL A 106 -11.95 28.37 8.31
N ILE A 107 -11.84 29.22 9.35
CA ILE A 107 -12.86 29.38 10.38
C ILE A 107 -14.17 29.88 9.75
N GLU A 108 -14.12 30.93 8.94
CA GLU A 108 -15.29 31.49 8.26
C GLU A 108 -16.00 30.46 7.38
N TYR A 109 -15.25 29.68 6.59
CA TYR A 109 -15.83 28.64 5.74
C TYR A 109 -16.51 27.54 6.55
N MET A 110 -15.85 27.03 7.58
CA MET A 110 -16.38 25.92 8.37
C MET A 110 -17.55 26.35 9.26
N THR A 111 -17.52 27.55 9.84
CA THR A 111 -18.65 28.12 10.58
C THR A 111 -19.88 28.22 9.68
N ARG A 112 -19.73 28.78 8.47
CA ARG A 112 -20.82 28.85 7.49
C ARG A 112 -21.42 27.48 7.14
N ARG A 113 -20.58 26.45 7.04
CA ARG A 113 -21.01 25.08 6.71
C ARG A 113 -21.77 24.41 7.84
N VAL A 114 -21.35 24.66 9.09
CA VAL A 114 -22.05 24.14 10.27
C VAL A 114 -23.38 24.88 10.47
N GLU A 115 -23.42 26.20 10.25
CA GLU A 115 -24.66 26.99 10.32
C GLU A 115 -25.68 26.59 9.23
N ALA A 116 -25.21 26.33 8.00
CA ALA A 116 -26.07 25.88 6.90
C ALA A 116 -26.69 24.49 7.14
N ALA A 117 -26.02 23.63 7.91
CA ALA A 117 -26.55 22.33 8.31
C ALA A 117 -27.57 22.42 9.46
N ALA A 118 -27.66 23.56 10.16
CA ALA A 118 -28.48 23.76 11.35
C ALA A 118 -29.83 24.49 11.09
N ALA A 119 -30.20 24.82 9.86
CA ALA A 119 -31.45 25.53 9.53
C ALA A 119 -32.69 24.58 9.42
N PRO A 120 -33.88 24.92 10.00
CA PRO A 120 -35.02 24.01 10.08
C PRO A 120 -36.04 24.13 8.93
N THR A 121 -36.74 23.03 8.60
CA THR A 121 -37.97 22.98 7.77
C THR A 121 -39.11 22.26 8.56
N PRO A 122 -40.41 22.63 8.44
CA PRO A 122 -41.45 22.39 9.46
C PRO A 122 -42.21 21.03 9.43
N ALA A 123 -42.82 20.71 10.58
CA ALA A 123 -43.53 19.49 11.04
C ALA A 123 -44.91 19.20 10.39
N THR A 124 -45.56 18.03 10.51
CA THR A 124 -46.23 17.44 11.71
C THR A 124 -46.69 15.99 11.39
N THR A 125 -46.64 14.97 12.27
CA THR A 125 -47.70 14.63 13.26
C THR A 125 -47.15 13.70 14.35
N GLU A 126 -47.51 14.01 15.61
CA GLU A 126 -47.09 13.34 16.86
C GLU A 126 -47.83 12.02 17.15
N VAL A 127 -47.14 11.10 17.86
CA VAL A 127 -47.74 10.32 18.97
C VAL A 127 -46.80 10.34 20.19
N SER A 128 -47.44 10.61 21.33
CA SER A 128 -47.01 10.92 22.69
C SER A 128 -45.93 10.05 23.36
N ALA A 129 -45.11 10.75 24.16
CA ALA A 129 -44.14 10.25 25.11
C ALA A 129 -44.77 9.91 26.47
N THR A 130 -44.80 8.63 26.84
CA THR A 130 -45.03 8.23 28.24
C THR A 130 -44.42 6.90 28.69
N ASP A 131 -43.40 6.34 28.01
CA ASP A 131 -42.79 5.06 28.47
C ASP A 131 -41.24 5.03 28.55
N VAL A 132 -40.53 6.12 28.24
CA VAL A 132 -39.04 6.10 28.24
C VAL A 132 -38.43 6.60 29.56
N LEU A 133 -39.23 7.13 30.49
CA LEU A 133 -38.75 7.75 31.74
C LEU A 133 -38.67 6.82 32.96
N ARG A 134 -38.53 5.49 32.78
CA ARG A 134 -38.38 4.56 33.93
C ARG A 134 -37.11 3.70 33.99
N THR A 135 -36.21 3.75 33.01
CA THR A 135 -35.03 2.86 33.02
C THR A 135 -33.70 3.58 32.83
N LEU A 136 -33.56 4.81 33.37
CA LEU A 136 -32.27 5.51 33.43
C LEU A 136 -31.97 6.11 34.83
N ALA A 137 -32.70 5.68 35.85
CA ALA A 137 -32.43 6.03 37.24
C ALA A 137 -31.91 4.82 38.03
N SER A 138 -30.73 4.32 37.68
CA SER A 138 -29.83 3.58 38.60
C SER A 138 -28.53 3.18 37.91
N ALA A 139 -27.51 4.04 37.99
CA ALA A 139 -26.11 3.66 38.17
C ALA A 139 -25.19 4.90 38.06
N SER A 140 -25.11 5.70 39.13
CA SER A 140 -23.91 6.49 39.41
C SER A 140 -23.84 6.81 40.91
N SER A 141 -23.20 5.92 41.66
CA SER A 141 -22.36 6.16 42.85
C SER A 141 -21.70 4.80 43.17
N ALA A 142 -20.44 4.66 43.58
CA ALA A 142 -19.54 5.57 44.26
C ALA A 142 -18.07 5.20 43.95
N ALA A 143 -17.19 6.18 44.19
CA ALA A 143 -15.76 6.10 44.02
C ALA A 143 -15.01 5.56 45.26
N SER A 144 -13.76 5.13 45.01
CA SER A 144 -12.56 5.19 45.89
C SER A 144 -12.25 4.01 46.82
N SER A 145 -11.11 3.33 46.55
CA SER A 145 -10.07 3.04 47.56
C SER A 145 -8.76 2.55 46.90
N GLU A 146 -7.64 3.11 47.36
CA GLU A 146 -6.25 2.62 47.27
C GLU A 146 -5.75 2.42 48.73
N PRO A 147 -4.58 1.83 49.02
CA PRO A 147 -3.78 0.82 48.30
C PRO A 147 -3.42 -0.38 49.22
N ASP A 148 -2.99 -1.52 48.67
CA ASP A 148 -2.09 -2.41 49.43
C ASP A 148 -1.12 -3.17 48.52
N SER A 149 0.10 -3.27 49.01
CA SER A 149 1.30 -3.82 48.40
C SER A 149 1.29 -5.35 48.39
N GLN A 150 1.53 -5.96 47.21
CA GLN A 150 2.19 -7.27 47.11
C GLN A 150 2.73 -7.51 45.69
N ASP A 151 3.97 -8.03 45.65
CA ASP A 151 4.80 -8.33 44.49
C ASP A 151 4.04 -8.93 43.31
N THR A 152 4.10 -8.25 42.16
CA THR A 152 3.73 -8.82 40.85
C THR A 152 5.00 -8.99 40.01
N PRO A 153 5.27 -10.17 39.44
CA PRO A 153 6.49 -10.41 38.66
C PRO A 153 6.55 -9.52 37.43
N ILE A 154 7.75 -9.05 37.11
CA ILE A 154 8.12 -8.39 35.86
C ILE A 154 7.54 -9.20 34.68
N PRO A 155 6.72 -8.59 33.78
CA PRO A 155 6.33 -9.27 32.56
C PRO A 155 7.58 -9.48 31.71
N ASP A 156 7.88 -10.75 31.47
CA ASP A 156 8.94 -11.22 30.57
C ASP A 156 8.73 -10.58 29.19
N VAL A 157 9.69 -9.75 28.77
CA VAL A 157 9.70 -9.12 27.45
C VAL A 157 10.21 -10.15 26.45
N SER A 158 9.46 -11.24 26.29
CA SER A 158 9.59 -12.11 25.13
C SER A 158 9.04 -11.37 23.91
N ALA A 159 9.85 -11.33 22.84
CA ALA A 159 9.57 -10.67 21.57
C ALA A 159 8.11 -10.84 21.09
N PRO A 160 7.50 -9.82 20.47
CA PRO A 160 6.15 -9.94 19.95
C PRO A 160 6.08 -11.14 19.00
N SER A 161 5.03 -11.96 19.16
CA SER A 161 4.80 -13.12 18.30
C SER A 161 4.77 -12.69 16.83
N VAL A 162 5.55 -13.36 15.99
CA VAL A 162 5.73 -13.16 14.53
C VAL A 162 4.40 -13.28 13.72
N ALA A 163 3.24 -13.40 14.36
CA ALA A 163 1.97 -13.79 13.76
C ALA A 163 1.06 -12.62 13.28
N GLN A 164 1.53 -11.37 13.23
CA GLN A 164 0.68 -10.21 12.90
C GLN A 164 1.19 -9.32 11.76
N TRP A 165 2.24 -9.70 11.03
CA TRP A 165 2.79 -8.86 9.96
C TRP A 165 2.21 -9.20 8.59
N THR A 166 2.02 -8.17 7.76
CA THR A 166 1.65 -8.29 6.34
C THR A 166 2.71 -9.09 5.58
N GLU A 167 2.27 -9.96 4.66
CA GLU A 167 3.18 -10.80 3.85
C GLU A 167 3.87 -9.93 2.79
N ILE A 168 5.12 -9.56 3.05
CA ILE A 168 5.96 -8.83 2.09
C ILE A 168 6.61 -9.84 1.17
N ARG A 169 6.44 -9.65 -0.14
CA ARG A 169 7.04 -10.49 -1.17
C ARG A 169 8.29 -9.85 -1.75
N ARG A 170 9.18 -10.71 -2.25
CA ARG A 170 10.35 -10.33 -3.02
C ARG A 170 10.10 -10.59 -4.49
N TRP A 171 10.15 -9.53 -5.29
CA TRP A 171 10.02 -9.57 -6.74
C TRP A 171 11.37 -9.30 -7.39
N SER A 172 11.56 -9.83 -8.59
CA SER A 172 12.66 -9.47 -9.48
C SER A 172 12.11 -8.95 -10.81
N VAL A 173 12.85 -8.08 -11.47
CA VAL A 173 12.45 -7.52 -12.77
C VAL A 173 13.25 -8.22 -13.87
N VAL A 174 12.55 -8.65 -14.93
CA VAL A 174 13.15 -9.25 -16.12
C VAL A 174 12.63 -8.59 -17.37
N SER A 175 13.43 -8.57 -18.44
CA SER A 175 12.99 -8.12 -19.76
C SER A 175 12.44 -9.30 -20.54
N ARG A 176 11.14 -9.33 -20.85
CA ARG A 176 10.53 -10.43 -21.60
C ARG A 176 10.27 -10.07 -23.05
N PRO A 177 10.73 -10.88 -24.02
CA PRO A 177 10.35 -10.75 -25.42
C PRO A 177 8.83 -10.76 -25.59
N THR A 178 8.30 -9.86 -26.39
CA THR A 178 6.86 -9.77 -26.68
C THR A 178 6.62 -9.36 -28.13
N THR A 179 5.53 -9.84 -28.71
CA THR A 179 5.03 -9.37 -30.01
C THR A 179 3.90 -8.37 -29.79
N PRO A 180 3.84 -7.25 -30.54
CA PRO A 180 2.67 -6.37 -30.54
C PRO A 180 1.43 -7.16 -30.95
N ASP A 181 0.30 -6.91 -30.29
CA ASP A 181 -0.98 -7.54 -30.64
C ASP A 181 -1.49 -6.98 -31.99
N PRO A 182 -1.72 -7.83 -33.00
CA PRO A 182 -2.20 -7.39 -34.32
C PRO A 182 -3.54 -6.66 -34.30
N GLU A 183 -4.39 -6.89 -33.28
CA GLU A 183 -5.73 -6.30 -33.17
C GLU A 183 -5.76 -4.96 -32.42
N GLN A 184 -4.63 -4.48 -31.90
CA GLN A 184 -4.56 -3.21 -31.17
C GLN A 184 -4.87 -2.00 -32.05
N ARG A 185 -5.63 -1.04 -31.47
CA ARG A 185 -5.99 0.22 -32.12
C ARG A 185 -4.74 1.03 -32.42
N ARG A 186 -4.36 1.09 -33.70
CA ARG A 186 -3.30 1.99 -34.17
C ARG A 186 -3.69 3.44 -33.86
N VAL A 187 -2.84 4.14 -33.13
CA VAL A 187 -2.95 5.57 -32.92
C VAL A 187 -2.76 6.24 -34.28
N GLN A 188 -3.76 6.99 -34.73
CA GLN A 188 -3.66 7.79 -35.93
C GLN A 188 -3.27 9.21 -35.54
N LEU A 189 -2.12 9.65 -36.02
CA LEU A 189 -1.76 11.07 -36.00
C LEU A 189 -2.60 11.82 -37.01
N SER A 190 -3.22 12.93 -36.60
CA SER A 190 -4.05 13.71 -37.51
C SER A 190 -3.21 14.45 -38.54
N HIS A 191 -3.75 14.57 -39.75
CA HIS A 191 -3.08 15.28 -40.83
C HIS A 191 -2.91 16.75 -40.42
N GLY A 192 -1.67 17.23 -40.33
CA GLY A 192 -1.36 18.57 -39.86
C GLY A 192 -1.00 18.73 -38.37
N SER A 193 -0.99 17.65 -37.56
CA SER A 193 -0.45 17.70 -36.18
C SER A 193 1.00 18.21 -36.16
N LEU A 194 1.40 18.83 -35.05
CA LEU A 194 2.75 19.35 -34.83
C LEU A 194 3.48 18.60 -33.71
N ILE A 195 4.52 17.85 -34.07
CA ILE A 195 5.35 17.09 -33.11
C ILE A 195 6.71 17.75 -32.91
N LEU A 196 7.07 18.00 -31.65
CA LEU A 196 8.39 18.49 -31.26
C LEU A 196 9.37 17.30 -31.14
N LEU A 197 10.54 17.42 -31.75
CA LEU A 197 11.64 16.48 -31.64
C LEU A 197 12.82 17.16 -30.94
N THR A 198 13.44 16.52 -29.95
CA THR A 198 14.78 16.96 -29.51
C THR A 198 15.85 16.29 -30.37
N ASP A 199 16.92 17.01 -30.68
CA ASP A 199 17.96 16.54 -31.59
C ASP A 199 18.96 15.60 -30.89
N ASP A 200 19.12 14.39 -31.40
CA ASP A 200 20.14 13.43 -30.97
C ASP A 200 21.54 13.74 -31.55
N GLY A 201 21.63 14.55 -32.60
CA GLY A 201 22.90 14.82 -33.29
C GLY A 201 23.52 13.61 -34.00
N ALA A 202 22.82 12.47 -34.06
CA ALA A 202 23.25 11.23 -34.72
C ALA A 202 22.35 10.82 -35.91
N GLY A 203 21.34 11.64 -36.24
CA GLY A 203 20.50 11.48 -37.42
C GLY A 203 19.21 10.68 -37.20
N VAL A 204 18.94 10.20 -35.99
CA VAL A 204 17.68 9.50 -35.67
C VAL A 204 16.50 10.47 -35.77
N ALA A 205 16.62 11.69 -35.21
CA ALA A 205 15.61 12.74 -35.28
C ALA A 205 15.30 13.14 -36.72
N ALA A 206 16.33 13.22 -37.58
CA ALA A 206 16.15 13.48 -39.01
C ALA A 206 15.35 12.36 -39.69
N ALA A 207 15.62 11.10 -39.35
CA ALA A 207 14.87 9.95 -39.87
C ALA A 207 13.43 9.88 -39.34
N VAL A 208 13.20 10.16 -38.05
CA VAL A 208 11.86 10.30 -37.45
C VAL A 208 11.08 11.40 -38.16
N ARG A 209 11.68 12.57 -38.37
CA ARG A 209 11.09 13.70 -39.11
C ARG A 209 10.66 13.30 -40.53
N LYS A 210 11.53 12.59 -41.26
CA LYS A 210 11.22 12.11 -42.61
C LYS A 210 9.99 11.19 -42.63
N ARG A 211 9.87 10.30 -41.63
CA ARG A 211 8.73 9.38 -41.49
C ARG A 211 7.45 10.12 -41.08
N LEU A 212 7.52 11.06 -40.15
CA LEU A 212 6.37 11.91 -39.78
C LEU A 212 5.86 12.73 -40.98
N ALA A 213 6.75 13.30 -41.78
CA ALA A 213 6.39 14.02 -43.00
C ALA A 213 5.67 13.13 -44.03
N ALA A 214 6.06 11.86 -44.16
CA ALA A 214 5.38 10.89 -45.02
C ALA A 214 3.96 10.55 -44.55
N LEU A 215 3.66 10.73 -43.26
CA LEU A 215 2.33 10.62 -42.67
C LEU A 215 1.53 11.94 -42.73
N GLY A 216 2.12 13.02 -43.28
CA GLY A 216 1.51 14.35 -43.31
C GLY A 216 1.50 15.07 -41.95
N VAL A 217 2.36 14.65 -41.03
CA VAL A 217 2.56 15.27 -39.72
C VAL A 217 3.69 16.29 -39.81
N LYS A 218 3.47 17.49 -39.27
CA LYS A 218 4.51 18.52 -39.17
C LYS A 218 5.39 18.21 -37.96
N SER A 219 6.67 18.55 -38.06
CA SER A 219 7.58 18.41 -36.93
C SER A 219 8.56 19.56 -36.84
N LEU A 220 8.90 19.97 -35.61
CA LEU A 220 9.96 20.94 -35.33
C LEU A 220 11.11 20.24 -34.64
N LEU A 221 12.34 20.57 -35.03
CA LEU A 221 13.53 20.12 -34.33
C LEU A 221 13.98 21.19 -33.33
N LEU A 222 14.27 20.77 -32.11
CA LEU A 222 14.91 21.56 -31.08
C LEU A 222 16.32 21.02 -30.87
N THR A 223 17.31 21.81 -31.26
CA THR A 223 18.73 21.46 -31.21
C THR A 223 19.48 22.32 -30.19
N GLU A 224 20.72 21.95 -29.91
CA GLU A 224 21.62 22.66 -29.01
C GLU A 224 22.56 23.57 -29.82
N GLY A 225 22.81 24.80 -29.36
CA GLY A 225 23.75 25.73 -30.00
C GLY A 225 23.08 26.85 -30.79
N GLU A 226 23.68 27.25 -31.93
CA GLU A 226 23.17 28.35 -32.75
C GLU A 226 22.00 27.92 -33.64
N ARG A 227 21.02 28.81 -33.80
CA ARG A 227 19.84 28.54 -34.65
C ARG A 227 20.29 28.27 -36.10
N PRO A 228 19.93 27.12 -36.70
CA PRO A 228 20.26 26.84 -38.09
C PRO A 228 19.72 27.94 -39.00
N THR A 229 20.58 28.54 -39.83
CA THR A 229 20.18 29.61 -40.75
C THR A 229 19.32 29.03 -41.87
N GLY A 230 18.04 29.43 -41.92
CA GLY A 230 17.11 29.12 -43.02
C GLY A 230 16.18 27.91 -42.83
N GLN A 231 16.19 27.23 -41.67
CA GLN A 231 15.21 26.18 -41.33
C GLN A 231 14.17 26.68 -40.30
N ALA A 232 12.97 26.09 -40.31
CA ALA A 232 11.90 26.36 -39.35
C ALA A 232 12.21 25.87 -37.92
N ASP A 233 13.37 25.25 -37.72
CA ASP A 233 13.84 24.66 -36.48
C ASP A 233 14.34 25.72 -35.47
N PHE A 234 14.54 25.28 -34.24
CA PHE A 234 14.88 26.14 -33.10
C PHE A 234 16.09 25.59 -32.36
N ALA A 235 16.80 26.49 -31.67
CA ALA A 235 17.93 26.13 -30.84
C ALA A 235 17.72 26.66 -29.43
N VAL A 236 18.18 25.89 -28.45
CA VAL A 236 18.11 26.27 -27.03
C VAL A 236 19.32 25.71 -26.28
N ASP A 237 19.66 26.37 -25.19
CA ASP A 237 20.48 25.75 -24.14
C ASP A 237 19.57 24.85 -23.29
N PHE A 238 19.78 23.53 -23.36
CA PHE A 238 18.98 22.57 -22.59
C PHE A 238 19.26 22.63 -21.08
N GLU A 239 20.29 23.38 -20.66
CA GLU A 239 20.58 23.67 -19.26
C GLU A 239 19.84 24.92 -18.74
N ASP A 240 19.18 25.69 -19.61
CA ASP A 240 18.43 26.90 -19.26
C ASP A 240 16.90 26.68 -19.32
N PRO A 241 16.23 26.42 -18.17
CA PRO A 241 14.79 26.20 -18.14
C PRO A 241 13.98 27.40 -18.64
N VAL A 242 14.48 28.63 -18.48
CA VAL A 242 13.78 29.85 -18.90
C VAL A 242 13.83 29.95 -20.42
N GLY A 243 15.01 29.77 -21.02
CA GLY A 243 15.21 29.73 -22.46
C GLY A 243 14.38 28.63 -23.15
N ILE A 244 14.25 27.45 -22.53
CA ILE A 244 13.38 26.38 -23.03
C ILE A 244 11.92 26.86 -23.09
N LYS A 245 11.38 27.40 -21.99
CA LYS A 245 9.98 27.86 -21.95
C LYS A 245 9.69 28.94 -22.99
N GLN A 246 10.57 29.94 -23.08
CA GLN A 246 10.45 31.03 -24.06
C GLN A 246 10.47 30.50 -25.50
N THR A 247 11.35 29.54 -25.77
CA THR A 247 11.47 28.92 -27.10
C THR A 247 10.20 28.13 -27.46
N ILE A 248 9.62 27.38 -26.52
CA ILE A 248 8.36 26.65 -26.73
C ILE A 248 7.18 27.62 -26.94
N GLU A 249 7.15 28.76 -26.26
CA GLU A 249 6.18 29.83 -26.52
C GLU A 249 6.34 30.43 -27.91
N GLU A 250 7.57 30.71 -28.35
CA GLU A 250 7.85 31.20 -29.70
C GLU A 250 7.41 30.19 -30.78
N MET A 251 7.72 28.90 -30.59
CA MET A 251 7.27 27.82 -31.46
C MET A 251 5.77 27.80 -31.62
N ARG A 252 5.05 27.90 -30.49
CA ARG A 252 3.57 27.93 -30.46
C ARG A 252 3.01 29.11 -31.21
N HIS A 253 3.54 30.30 -30.95
CA HIS A 253 3.08 31.52 -31.61
C HIS A 253 3.26 31.47 -33.13
N ARG A 254 4.33 30.82 -33.62
CA ARG A 254 4.62 30.73 -35.05
C ARG A 254 3.89 29.60 -35.78
N ASN A 255 3.64 28.47 -35.09
CA ASN A 255 3.24 27.22 -35.75
C ASN A 255 1.89 26.66 -35.28
N GLY A 256 1.31 27.19 -34.20
CA GLY A 256 0.12 26.63 -33.55
C GLY A 256 0.46 25.72 -32.36
N PRO A 257 -0.53 25.02 -31.78
CA PRO A 257 -0.33 24.13 -30.64
C PRO A 257 0.64 22.97 -30.98
N ILE A 258 1.34 22.47 -29.96
CA ILE A 258 2.26 21.33 -30.10
C ILE A 258 1.55 20.09 -29.57
N ASP A 259 1.25 19.17 -30.48
CA ASP A 259 0.47 17.95 -30.23
C ASP A 259 1.30 16.82 -29.62
N GLY A 260 2.62 16.95 -29.57
CA GLY A 260 3.44 15.98 -28.87
C GLY A 260 4.94 16.24 -28.85
N LEU A 261 5.65 15.43 -28.08
CA LEU A 261 7.09 15.42 -27.92
C LEU A 261 7.64 14.02 -28.19
N ILE A 262 8.73 13.94 -28.95
CA ILE A 262 9.60 12.76 -29.01
C ILE A 262 11.00 13.22 -28.61
N HIS A 263 11.40 12.88 -27.39
CA HIS A 263 12.67 13.25 -26.79
C HIS A 263 13.77 12.25 -27.18
N LEU A 264 14.69 12.65 -28.06
CA LEU A 264 15.76 11.81 -28.62
C LEU A 264 17.17 12.22 -28.15
N LEU A 265 17.30 13.32 -27.42
CA LEU A 265 18.57 13.79 -26.82
C LEU A 265 19.42 12.69 -26.17
N PRO A 266 18.87 11.72 -25.41
CA PRO A 266 19.67 10.65 -24.78
C PRO A 266 20.40 9.74 -25.79
N LEU A 267 19.99 9.74 -27.06
CA LEU A 267 20.70 8.99 -28.11
C LEU A 267 22.03 9.64 -28.51
N LYS A 268 22.25 10.91 -28.15
CA LYS A 268 23.52 11.61 -28.41
C LYS A 268 24.64 10.89 -27.66
N ARG A 269 25.71 10.51 -28.38
CA ARG A 269 26.86 9.81 -27.78
C ARG A 269 27.50 10.64 -26.68
N GLN A 270 27.78 10.00 -25.55
CA GLN A 270 28.36 10.61 -24.36
C GLN A 270 29.73 10.02 -24.06
N ALA A 271 30.52 10.75 -23.26
CA ALA A 271 31.71 10.17 -22.66
C ALA A 271 31.29 9.04 -21.71
N PRO A 272 32.10 8.00 -21.53
CA PRO A 272 31.90 7.03 -20.45
C PRO A 272 31.91 7.71 -19.08
N VAL A 273 31.12 7.21 -18.12
CA VAL A 273 30.94 7.81 -16.79
C VAL A 273 32.28 7.94 -16.06
N GLU A 274 33.18 6.98 -16.25
CA GLU A 274 34.51 6.94 -15.65
C GLU A 274 35.45 8.07 -16.10
N GLN A 275 35.12 8.75 -17.20
CA GLN A 275 35.88 9.87 -17.75
C GLN A 275 35.25 11.22 -17.41
N MET A 276 34.05 11.25 -16.84
CA MET A 276 33.35 12.49 -16.53
C MET A 276 33.87 13.14 -15.23
N SER A 277 33.92 14.46 -15.25
CA SER A 277 33.89 15.30 -14.04
C SER A 277 32.46 15.44 -13.50
N LEU A 278 32.31 15.85 -12.23
CA LEU A 278 30.99 16.14 -11.65
C LEU A 278 30.25 17.24 -12.43
N ALA A 279 30.97 18.21 -12.98
CA ALA A 279 30.38 19.25 -13.84
C ALA A 279 29.84 18.66 -15.15
N GLU A 280 30.56 17.73 -15.79
CA GLU A 280 30.06 17.03 -17.00
C GLU A 280 28.86 16.16 -16.69
N TRP A 281 28.89 15.42 -15.58
CA TRP A 281 27.76 14.61 -15.12
C TRP A 281 26.49 15.44 -14.89
N ARG A 282 26.62 16.59 -14.22
CA ARG A 282 25.51 17.53 -14.00
C ARG A 282 24.95 18.08 -15.32
N ARG A 283 25.82 18.39 -16.29
CA ARG A 283 25.38 18.83 -17.62
C ARG A 283 24.62 17.73 -18.35
N THR A 284 25.11 16.49 -18.32
CA THR A 284 24.42 15.34 -18.90
C THR A 284 23.01 15.18 -18.33
N THR A 285 22.89 15.09 -17.00
CA THR A 285 21.58 14.90 -16.35
C THR A 285 20.64 16.11 -16.52
N ALA A 286 21.19 17.32 -16.59
CA ALA A 286 20.43 18.53 -16.90
C ALA A 286 19.83 18.46 -18.31
N ARG A 287 20.65 18.13 -19.30
CA ARG A 287 20.26 18.08 -20.71
C ARG A 287 19.25 16.98 -21.01
N GLU A 288 19.31 15.86 -20.31
CA GLU A 288 18.42 14.72 -20.55
C GLU A 288 17.15 14.80 -19.70
N THR A 289 17.29 14.77 -18.37
CA THR A 289 16.16 14.58 -17.47
C THR A 289 15.53 15.91 -17.04
N LYS A 290 16.34 16.90 -16.65
CA LYS A 290 15.81 18.20 -16.17
C LYS A 290 15.22 19.04 -17.30
N SER A 291 15.81 18.99 -18.48
CA SER A 291 15.27 19.64 -19.68
C SER A 291 13.93 18.99 -20.08
N LEU A 292 13.81 17.65 -19.99
CA LEU A 292 12.56 16.93 -20.26
C LEU A 292 11.44 17.34 -19.31
N CYS A 293 11.76 17.53 -18.02
CA CYS A 293 10.83 18.12 -17.04
C CYS A 293 10.35 19.51 -17.48
N THR A 294 11.26 20.36 -17.93
CA THR A 294 10.92 21.71 -18.40
C THR A 294 10.06 21.69 -19.65
N LEU A 295 10.41 20.84 -20.62
CA LEU A 295 9.64 20.61 -21.85
C LEU A 295 8.22 20.13 -21.53
N ALA A 296 8.08 19.15 -20.62
CA ALA A 296 6.78 18.66 -20.18
C ALA A 296 5.91 19.77 -19.57
N LYS A 297 6.45 20.58 -18.67
CA LYS A 297 5.73 21.73 -18.09
C LYS A 297 5.26 22.72 -19.17
N ALA A 298 6.12 23.03 -20.14
CA ALA A 298 5.78 23.93 -21.23
C ALA A 298 4.66 23.35 -22.14
N LEU A 299 4.59 22.03 -22.30
CA LEU A 299 3.54 21.36 -23.10
C LEU A 299 2.22 21.20 -22.35
N LEU A 300 2.25 20.98 -21.03
CA LEU A 300 1.06 20.88 -20.18
C LEU A 300 0.35 22.22 -20.00
N SER A 301 1.07 23.34 -20.04
CA SER A 301 0.47 24.68 -20.00
C SER A 301 -0.37 25.05 -21.24
N GLN A 302 -0.52 24.13 -22.20
CA GLN A 302 -1.29 24.36 -23.43
C GLN A 302 -2.76 23.94 -23.24
N PRO A 303 -3.72 24.70 -23.80
CA PRO A 303 -5.13 24.31 -23.74
C PRO A 303 -5.40 23.00 -24.51
N ASP A 304 -6.27 22.16 -23.95
CA ASP A 304 -6.63 20.83 -24.49
C ASP A 304 -7.08 20.88 -25.97
N SER A 305 -6.42 20.09 -26.79
CA SER A 305 -6.90 19.72 -28.13
C SER A 305 -7.87 18.55 -27.99
N LYS A 306 -9.16 18.77 -28.29
CA LYS A 306 -10.25 17.81 -28.00
C LYS A 306 -10.39 16.66 -29.00
N ASP A 307 -9.61 16.65 -30.07
CA ASP A 307 -9.90 15.80 -31.23
C ASP A 307 -9.03 14.53 -31.30
N HIS A 308 -7.81 14.51 -30.74
CA HIS A 308 -6.88 13.36 -30.81
C HIS A 308 -5.92 13.27 -29.60
N PRO A 309 -5.45 12.06 -29.21
CA PRO A 309 -4.48 11.90 -28.12
C PRO A 309 -3.12 12.51 -28.48
N ARG A 310 -2.54 13.29 -27.56
CA ARG A 310 -1.20 13.89 -27.71
C ARG A 310 -0.12 12.83 -27.50
N ILE A 311 1.10 13.05 -27.96
CA ILE A 311 2.22 12.09 -27.78
C ILE A 311 3.27 12.63 -26.82
N PHE A 312 3.73 11.80 -25.89
CA PHE A 312 4.91 12.11 -25.07
C PHE A 312 5.82 10.87 -25.02
N ALA A 313 6.81 10.83 -25.90
CA ALA A 313 7.74 9.72 -26.03
C ALA A 313 9.17 10.13 -25.72
N ALA A 314 9.97 9.23 -25.18
CA ALA A 314 11.41 9.39 -25.01
C ALA A 314 12.16 8.14 -25.49
N ALA A 315 13.37 8.31 -26.01
CA ALA A 315 14.26 7.21 -26.34
C ALA A 315 15.41 7.13 -25.31
N THR A 316 15.80 5.91 -24.95
CA THR A 316 16.89 5.60 -24.03
C THR A 316 17.81 4.54 -24.61
N CYS A 317 19.04 4.43 -24.09
CA CYS A 317 20.03 3.44 -24.52
C CYS A 317 20.56 2.56 -23.38
N LEU A 318 19.70 1.91 -22.61
CA LEU A 318 20.04 1.01 -21.50
C LEU A 318 20.15 -0.45 -21.97
N GLY A 319 20.80 -0.68 -23.12
CA GLY A 319 21.04 -2.01 -23.68
C GLY A 319 19.80 -2.68 -24.31
N GLY A 320 18.80 -1.90 -24.71
CA GLY A 320 17.59 -2.39 -25.37
C GLY A 320 16.64 -3.19 -24.48
N SER A 321 16.82 -3.08 -23.17
CA SER A 321 16.14 -3.89 -22.16
C SER A 321 16.07 -3.21 -20.77
N PHE A 322 16.36 -1.92 -20.70
CA PHE A 322 16.43 -1.14 -19.45
C PHE A 322 17.46 -1.66 -18.44
N GLY A 323 18.50 -2.34 -18.93
CA GLY A 323 19.49 -3.03 -18.09
C GLY A 323 18.97 -4.31 -17.43
N PHE A 324 17.76 -4.79 -17.78
CA PHE A 324 17.23 -6.02 -17.20
C PHE A 324 17.65 -7.25 -18.02
N ALA A 325 17.99 -8.33 -17.31
CA ALA A 325 18.26 -9.62 -17.91
C ALA A 325 17.00 -10.23 -18.56
N ALA A 326 17.18 -11.04 -19.60
CA ALA A 326 16.08 -11.75 -20.26
C ALA A 326 15.51 -12.87 -19.39
N SER A 327 16.38 -13.47 -18.57
CA SER A 327 16.04 -14.48 -17.58
C SER A 327 16.81 -14.20 -16.28
N PRO A 328 16.24 -14.51 -15.11
CA PRO A 328 16.96 -14.40 -13.84
C PRO A 328 18.19 -15.32 -13.71
N ASP A 329 18.37 -16.26 -14.63
CA ASP A 329 19.47 -17.25 -14.66
C ASP A 329 20.47 -17.00 -15.81
N ASP A 330 20.21 -15.98 -16.65
CA ASP A 330 21.09 -15.54 -17.73
C ASP A 330 21.36 -14.03 -17.58
N PRO A 331 22.37 -13.64 -16.79
CA PRO A 331 22.58 -12.27 -16.37
C PRO A 331 23.34 -11.44 -17.42
N GLU A 332 23.18 -11.72 -18.73
CA GLU A 332 23.75 -10.85 -19.80
C GLU A 332 23.04 -9.48 -19.77
N VAL A 333 23.46 -8.67 -18.80
CA VAL A 333 23.06 -7.30 -18.56
C VAL A 333 23.98 -6.42 -19.40
N LEU A 334 23.38 -5.75 -20.38
CA LEU A 334 24.06 -4.75 -21.17
C LEU A 334 23.84 -3.41 -20.47
N ALA A 335 24.87 -2.98 -19.72
CA ALA A 335 24.86 -1.66 -19.11
C ALA A 335 24.88 -0.59 -20.22
N GLY A 336 24.09 0.47 -20.02
CA GLY A 336 24.10 1.68 -20.83
C GLY A 336 24.22 2.91 -19.93
N PRO A 337 24.23 4.14 -20.48
CA PRO A 337 24.43 5.34 -19.69
C PRO A 337 23.41 5.44 -18.55
N PRO A 338 23.82 5.43 -17.27
CA PRO A 338 22.89 5.32 -16.14
C PRO A 338 21.99 6.55 -15.99
N SER A 339 22.39 7.70 -16.55
CA SER A 339 21.58 8.92 -16.59
C SER A 339 20.21 8.72 -17.27
N HIS A 340 20.12 7.78 -18.22
CA HIS A 340 18.89 7.44 -18.93
C HIS A 340 17.80 6.84 -18.02
N GLY A 341 18.18 6.27 -16.86
CA GLY A 341 17.21 5.86 -15.85
C GLY A 341 16.35 7.04 -15.37
N GLY A 342 16.92 8.24 -15.30
CA GLY A 342 16.21 9.47 -14.95
C GLY A 342 15.07 9.80 -15.93
N VAL A 343 15.32 9.62 -17.22
CA VAL A 343 14.33 9.82 -18.28
C VAL A 343 13.18 8.82 -18.15
N ALA A 344 13.49 7.53 -17.99
CA ALA A 344 12.47 6.48 -17.83
C ALA A 344 11.61 6.69 -16.57
N GLY A 345 12.24 6.97 -15.43
CA GLY A 345 11.54 7.25 -14.18
C GLY A 345 10.64 8.49 -14.25
N PHE A 346 11.09 9.56 -14.92
CA PHE A 346 10.31 10.78 -15.12
C PHE A 346 9.04 10.52 -15.95
N VAL A 347 9.18 9.85 -17.11
CA VAL A 347 8.06 9.59 -18.03
C VAL A 347 6.99 8.71 -17.36
N LYS A 348 7.40 7.67 -16.62
CA LYS A 348 6.48 6.80 -15.86
C LYS A 348 5.65 7.58 -14.84
N ALA A 349 6.28 8.46 -14.07
CA ALA A 349 5.59 9.26 -13.07
C ALA A 349 4.63 10.28 -13.71
N LEU A 350 5.06 10.94 -14.80
CA LEU A 350 4.22 11.88 -15.53
C LEU A 350 2.96 11.20 -16.12
N ALA A 351 3.09 9.96 -16.59
CA ALA A 351 1.97 9.16 -17.07
C ALA A 351 0.91 8.85 -16.00
N LYS A 352 1.26 8.97 -14.71
CA LYS A 352 0.31 8.85 -13.58
C LYS A 352 -0.29 10.21 -13.17
N GLU A 353 0.20 11.33 -13.70
CA GLU A 353 -0.30 12.67 -13.40
C GLU A 353 -1.36 13.15 -14.39
N THR A 354 -1.24 12.79 -15.67
CA THR A 354 -2.18 13.20 -16.72
C THR A 354 -2.48 12.07 -17.70
N SER A 355 -3.69 12.07 -18.28
CA SER A 355 -4.12 11.18 -19.36
C SER A 355 -4.16 11.87 -20.72
N GLU A 356 -3.68 13.12 -20.83
CA GLU A 356 -3.68 13.90 -22.09
C GLU A 356 -2.78 13.30 -23.18
N PHE A 357 -1.72 12.60 -22.76
CA PHE A 357 -0.71 12.07 -23.67
C PHE A 357 -0.69 10.54 -23.65
N LEU A 358 -0.36 9.96 -24.80
CA LEU A 358 0.18 8.64 -24.90
C LEU A 358 1.66 8.68 -24.51
N PHE A 359 2.01 7.98 -23.44
CA PHE A 359 3.38 7.94 -22.91
C PHE A 359 4.16 6.73 -23.41
N LYS A 360 5.41 6.95 -23.84
CA LYS A 360 6.33 5.89 -24.26
C LYS A 360 7.77 6.17 -23.83
N VAL A 361 8.48 5.13 -23.44
CA VAL A 361 9.93 5.09 -23.30
C VAL A 361 10.43 3.91 -24.12
N VAL A 362 11.17 4.22 -25.19
CA VAL A 362 11.72 3.21 -26.11
C VAL A 362 13.20 3.04 -25.84
N ASP A 363 13.56 1.90 -25.26
CA ASP A 363 14.94 1.56 -24.93
C ASP A 363 15.63 0.81 -26.06
N LEU A 364 16.87 1.17 -26.33
CA LEU A 364 17.63 0.72 -27.49
C LEU A 364 19.03 0.28 -27.08
N ASP A 365 19.68 -0.50 -27.94
CA ASP A 365 21.13 -0.66 -27.87
C ASP A 365 21.79 0.56 -28.54
N GLN A 366 22.75 1.21 -27.87
CA GLN A 366 23.32 2.47 -28.34
C GLN A 366 24.06 2.30 -29.68
N GLU A 367 24.90 1.27 -29.80
CA GLU A 367 25.69 1.05 -31.00
C GLU A 367 24.81 0.64 -32.18
N GLU A 368 23.81 -0.20 -31.94
CA GLU A 368 22.80 -0.57 -32.94
C GLU A 368 21.97 0.65 -33.40
N ALA A 369 21.55 1.49 -32.44
CA ALA A 369 20.73 2.66 -32.69
C ALA A 369 21.45 3.68 -33.58
N LEU A 370 22.72 3.96 -33.27
CA LEU A 370 23.58 4.89 -33.99
C LEU A 370 23.99 4.35 -35.37
N ALA A 371 24.20 3.04 -35.50
CA ALA A 371 24.57 2.42 -36.78
C ALA A 371 23.43 2.40 -37.80
N ARG A 372 22.16 2.42 -37.35
CA ARG A 372 20.98 2.24 -38.23
C ARG A 372 19.86 3.24 -37.94
N PRO A 373 20.09 4.56 -38.10
CA PRO A 373 19.14 5.60 -37.69
C PRO A 373 17.76 5.48 -38.34
N ASP A 374 17.66 5.07 -39.61
CA ASP A 374 16.37 4.86 -40.29
C ASP A 374 15.56 3.68 -39.72
N ALA A 375 16.24 2.62 -39.25
CA ALA A 375 15.60 1.47 -38.61
C ALA A 375 15.17 1.82 -37.18
N THR A 376 16.04 2.50 -36.43
CA THR A 376 15.78 3.03 -35.09
C THR A 376 14.56 3.94 -35.08
N ALA A 377 14.50 4.90 -36.01
CA ALA A 377 13.36 5.79 -36.19
C ALA A 377 12.07 5.03 -36.52
N GLY A 378 12.18 3.91 -37.25
CA GLY A 378 11.07 3.00 -37.50
C GLY A 378 10.57 2.36 -36.22
N ALA A 379 11.45 1.72 -35.45
CA ALA A 379 11.08 1.08 -34.19
C ALA A 379 10.40 2.06 -33.21
N ILE A 380 10.95 3.28 -33.05
CA ILE A 380 10.38 4.31 -32.18
C ILE A 380 8.96 4.70 -32.65
N LEU A 381 8.80 5.04 -33.93
CA LEU A 381 7.50 5.49 -34.44
C LEU A 381 6.47 4.37 -34.52
N ASP A 382 6.86 3.18 -34.96
CA ASP A 382 5.96 2.03 -35.05
C ASP A 382 5.45 1.65 -33.65
N GLU A 383 6.30 1.74 -32.62
CA GLU A 383 5.92 1.53 -31.23
C GLU A 383 4.93 2.58 -30.73
N ILE A 384 5.18 3.86 -30.99
CA ILE A 384 4.26 4.96 -30.64
C ILE A 384 2.91 4.78 -31.34
N LEU A 385 2.93 4.52 -32.65
CA LEU A 385 1.73 4.40 -33.48
C LEU A 385 0.94 3.12 -33.22
N SER A 386 1.56 2.10 -32.63
CA SER A 386 0.84 0.88 -32.25
C SER A 386 -0.21 1.12 -31.15
N GLY A 387 -0.06 2.17 -30.33
CA GLY A 387 -1.03 2.53 -29.29
C GLY A 387 -1.13 1.56 -28.12
N ASN A 388 -0.20 0.60 -28.00
CA ASN A 388 -0.22 -0.36 -26.92
C ASN A 388 -0.01 0.32 -25.55
N PRO A 389 -0.53 -0.26 -24.45
CA PRO A 389 -0.52 0.39 -23.14
C PRO A 389 0.84 0.36 -22.43
N ALA A 390 1.82 -0.43 -22.87
CA ALA A 390 3.09 -0.54 -22.18
C ALA A 390 3.90 0.75 -22.33
N ILE A 391 4.24 1.41 -21.22
CA ILE A 391 5.04 2.64 -21.26
C ILE A 391 6.50 2.33 -21.62
N GLU A 392 7.10 1.33 -20.97
CA GLU A 392 8.50 0.92 -21.18
C GLU A 392 8.61 -0.22 -22.17
N VAL A 393 9.37 -0.02 -23.25
CA VAL A 393 9.53 -1.00 -24.32
C VAL A 393 10.97 -0.98 -24.80
N GLY A 394 11.64 -2.13 -24.75
CA GLY A 394 13.02 -2.31 -25.20
C GLY A 394 13.10 -3.00 -26.56
N PHE A 395 14.10 -2.65 -27.35
CA PHE A 395 14.49 -3.37 -28.57
C PHE A 395 15.94 -3.82 -28.44
N ARG A 396 16.13 -5.13 -28.28
CA ARG A 396 17.46 -5.76 -28.24
C ARG A 396 17.63 -6.64 -29.47
N ARG A 397 18.63 -6.35 -30.32
CA ARG A 397 18.90 -7.11 -31.57
C ARG A 397 17.65 -7.23 -32.45
N GLY A 398 16.87 -6.16 -32.54
CA GLY A 398 15.58 -6.12 -33.25
C GLY A 398 14.41 -6.86 -32.58
N THR A 399 14.60 -7.47 -31.41
CA THR A 399 13.53 -8.15 -30.66
C THR A 399 12.90 -7.17 -29.67
N ARG A 400 11.58 -6.98 -29.77
CA ARG A 400 10.81 -6.18 -28.83
C ARG A 400 10.64 -6.91 -27.49
N ALA A 401 10.87 -6.22 -26.39
CA ALA A 401 10.72 -6.74 -25.04
C ALA A 401 10.12 -5.70 -24.10
N VAL A 402 9.51 -6.15 -23.00
CA VAL A 402 8.98 -5.26 -21.96
C VAL A 402 9.43 -5.74 -20.58
N PRO A 403 9.73 -4.83 -19.63
CA PRO A 403 9.99 -5.23 -18.24
C PRO A 403 8.78 -5.92 -17.61
N GLN A 404 9.00 -7.00 -16.88
CA GLN A 404 7.97 -7.74 -16.13
C GLN A 404 8.47 -8.11 -14.74
N LEU A 405 7.56 -8.08 -13.77
CA LEU A 405 7.81 -8.61 -12.43
C LEU A 405 7.72 -10.13 -12.42
N CYS A 406 8.65 -10.76 -11.73
CA CYS A 406 8.66 -12.18 -11.42
C CYS A 406 8.71 -12.36 -9.90
N ASP A 407 7.78 -13.14 -9.35
CA ASP A 407 7.85 -13.57 -7.95
C ASP A 407 9.04 -14.53 -7.80
N ARG A 408 10.06 -14.12 -7.04
CA ARG A 408 11.30 -14.90 -6.86
C ARG A 408 11.75 -14.79 -5.40
N PRO A 409 11.24 -15.67 -4.52
CA PRO A 409 11.71 -15.73 -3.13
C PRO A 409 13.19 -16.11 -3.09
N LEU A 410 13.87 -15.70 -2.02
CA LEU A 410 15.25 -16.08 -1.78
C LEU A 410 15.34 -17.56 -1.41
N ASP A 411 16.35 -18.24 -1.96
CA ASP A 411 16.73 -19.57 -1.51
C ASP A 411 17.66 -19.45 -0.29
N LEU A 412 17.06 -19.39 0.90
CA LEU A 412 17.77 -19.31 2.17
C LEU A 412 18.54 -20.61 2.53
N SER A 413 18.43 -21.67 1.73
CA SER A 413 19.23 -22.89 1.90
C SER A 413 20.61 -22.79 1.26
N ARG A 414 20.83 -21.79 0.39
CA ARG A 414 22.15 -21.51 -0.19
C ARG A 414 23.12 -20.99 0.87
N GLN A 415 24.41 -21.23 0.64
CA GLN A 415 25.43 -20.60 1.45
C GLN A 415 25.44 -19.09 1.22
N PRO A 416 25.60 -18.27 2.29
CA PRO A 416 25.78 -16.83 2.15
C PRO A 416 26.94 -16.52 1.20
N HIS A 417 26.73 -15.59 0.28
CA HIS A 417 27.77 -15.17 -0.67
C HIS A 417 28.66 -14.03 -0.15
N ILE A 418 28.31 -13.46 1.02
CA ILE A 418 29.05 -12.40 1.70
C ILE A 418 29.34 -12.83 3.13
N GLU A 419 30.59 -12.65 3.56
CA GLU A 419 31.01 -12.87 4.94
C GLU A 419 31.28 -11.54 5.65
N LEU A 420 30.49 -11.24 6.68
CA LEU A 420 30.69 -10.09 7.56
C LEU A 420 31.05 -10.55 8.97
N ASN A 421 31.92 -9.79 9.64
CA ASN A 421 32.32 -10.06 11.01
C ASN A 421 32.69 -8.77 11.76
N LYS A 422 33.14 -8.90 13.01
CA LYS A 422 33.49 -7.77 13.87
C LYS A 422 34.62 -6.87 13.36
N HIS A 423 35.42 -7.34 12.40
CA HIS A 423 36.49 -6.57 11.76
C HIS A 423 36.02 -5.88 10.47
N SER A 424 34.81 -6.19 9.99
CA SER A 424 34.23 -5.56 8.81
C SER A 424 33.91 -4.10 9.10
N VAL A 425 34.22 -3.23 8.13
CA VAL A 425 33.93 -1.79 8.17
C VAL A 425 32.84 -1.49 7.14
N LEU A 426 31.70 -0.98 7.60
CA LEU A 426 30.56 -0.65 6.74
C LEU A 426 30.33 0.86 6.72
N LEU A 427 30.10 1.41 5.52
CA LEU A 427 29.74 2.81 5.30
C LEU A 427 28.27 2.91 4.90
N LEU A 428 27.45 3.58 5.71
CA LEU A 428 26.01 3.74 5.44
C LEU A 428 25.69 5.22 5.23
N PHE A 429 25.31 5.58 4.00
CA PHE A 429 24.75 6.89 3.66
C PHE A 429 23.25 6.91 3.93
N GLY A 430 22.71 8.08 4.29
CA GLY A 430 21.30 8.25 4.70
C GLY A 430 21.12 8.64 6.16
N GLY A 431 22.24 8.84 6.89
CA GLY A 431 22.30 9.21 8.29
C GLY A 431 22.06 8.03 9.24
N ALA A 432 21.91 8.33 10.53
CA ALA A 432 21.65 7.32 11.58
C ALA A 432 20.18 7.27 12.02
N ARG A 433 19.26 7.49 11.08
CA ARG A 433 17.81 7.62 11.33
C ARG A 433 17.01 6.78 10.36
N GLY A 434 15.73 6.59 10.66
CA GLY A 434 14.81 5.90 9.76
C GLY A 434 15.30 4.50 9.34
N ILE A 435 15.13 4.16 8.06
CA ILE A 435 15.53 2.87 7.46
C ILE A 435 17.01 2.55 7.72
N THR A 436 17.91 3.50 7.47
CA THR A 436 19.36 3.31 7.68
C THR A 436 19.69 3.03 9.15
N GLY A 437 18.97 3.66 10.09
CA GLY A 437 19.14 3.42 11.52
C GLY A 437 18.73 2.01 11.95
N GLU A 438 17.63 1.48 11.42
CA GLU A 438 17.18 0.11 11.73
C GLU A 438 18.08 -0.95 11.09
N ILE A 439 18.56 -0.71 9.88
CA ILE A 439 19.51 -1.61 9.22
C ILE A 439 20.87 -1.61 9.93
N ALA A 440 21.34 -0.44 10.39
CA ALA A 440 22.55 -0.36 11.21
C ALA A 440 22.44 -1.19 12.51
N LYS A 441 21.27 -1.18 13.15
CA LYS A 441 20.98 -1.96 14.35
C LYS A 441 21.02 -3.46 14.07
N ASP A 442 20.35 -3.93 13.03
CA ASP A 442 20.34 -5.35 12.65
C ASP A 442 21.74 -5.86 12.26
N LEU A 443 22.50 -5.08 11.48
CA LEU A 443 23.88 -5.43 11.12
C LEU A 443 24.80 -5.58 12.33
N VAL A 444 24.68 -4.67 13.31
CA VAL A 444 25.45 -4.74 14.57
C VAL A 444 25.03 -5.94 15.41
N ASP A 445 23.73 -6.23 15.52
CA ASP A 445 23.23 -7.34 16.32
C ASP A 445 23.73 -8.70 15.80
N ARG A 446 23.91 -8.82 14.48
CA ARG A 446 24.29 -10.09 13.83
C ARG A 446 25.79 -10.26 13.63
N PHE A 447 26.48 -9.19 13.24
CA PHE A 447 27.89 -9.28 12.79
C PHE A 447 28.86 -8.52 13.68
N HIS A 448 28.37 -7.65 14.57
CA HIS A 448 29.17 -6.77 15.41
C HIS A 448 30.19 -5.91 14.62
N CYS A 449 29.84 -5.57 13.39
CA CYS A 449 30.69 -4.80 12.49
C CYS A 449 30.93 -3.36 12.99
N ARG A 450 32.03 -2.76 12.51
CA ARG A 450 32.29 -1.32 12.68
C ARG A 450 31.45 -0.53 11.68
N LEU A 451 30.83 0.55 12.14
CA LEU A 451 29.94 1.38 11.32
C LEU A 451 30.43 2.82 11.18
N VAL A 452 30.45 3.32 9.95
CA VAL A 452 30.53 4.74 9.64
C VAL A 452 29.19 5.17 9.03
N LEU A 453 28.44 5.98 9.77
CA LEU A 453 27.13 6.48 9.35
C LEU A 453 27.30 7.91 8.83
N ALA A 454 26.90 8.20 7.59
CA ALA A 454 27.08 9.50 6.96
C ALA A 454 25.74 10.17 6.65
N GLY A 455 25.57 11.43 7.04
CA GLY A 455 24.37 12.22 6.74
C GLY A 455 24.57 13.73 6.91
N THR A 456 23.57 14.52 6.54
CA THR A 456 23.70 16.00 6.49
C THR A 456 23.41 16.71 7.83
N THR A 457 22.87 16.00 8.81
CA THR A 457 22.43 16.61 10.07
C THR A 457 23.61 16.73 11.03
N ALA A 458 23.98 17.95 11.42
CA ALA A 458 24.98 18.17 12.46
C ALA A 458 24.44 17.80 13.85
N LEU A 459 25.32 17.26 14.69
CA LEU A 459 25.03 16.97 16.10
C LEU A 459 25.48 18.14 16.96
N PRO A 460 24.57 18.93 17.55
CA PRO A 460 24.96 20.04 18.40
C PRO A 460 25.49 19.52 19.75
N PRO A 461 26.38 20.27 20.43
CA PRO A 461 26.99 19.82 21.70
C PRO A 461 25.98 19.50 22.80
N ASP A 462 24.83 20.17 22.79
CA ASP A 462 23.74 20.06 23.76
C ASP A 462 22.68 19.02 23.39
N VAL A 463 22.91 18.17 22.36
CA VAL A 463 21.94 17.17 21.88
C VAL A 463 21.38 16.26 22.98
N ALA A 464 22.20 15.95 24.00
CA ALA A 464 21.78 15.13 25.14
C ALA A 464 20.76 15.84 26.05
N GLU A 465 20.82 17.17 26.16
CA GLU A 465 19.85 17.95 26.92
C GLU A 465 18.57 18.15 26.13
N ILE A 466 18.67 18.38 24.81
CA ILE A 466 17.50 18.46 23.91
C ILE A 466 16.72 17.13 23.95
N ALA A 467 17.41 15.99 24.06
CA ALA A 467 16.80 14.67 24.11
C ALA A 467 15.89 14.42 25.32
N LYS A 468 16.04 15.21 26.40
CA LYS A 468 15.28 15.12 27.65
C LYS A 468 14.02 16.00 27.64
N LEU A 469 13.83 16.85 26.63
CA LEU A 469 12.70 17.78 26.58
C LEU A 469 11.39 17.03 26.26
N SER A 470 10.35 17.27 27.07
CA SER A 470 9.00 16.75 26.87
C SER A 470 7.96 17.72 27.45
N GLY A 471 6.71 17.63 26.98
CA GLY A 471 5.59 18.43 27.48
C GLY A 471 5.90 19.94 27.48
N GLU A 472 5.66 20.60 28.60
CA GLU A 472 5.84 22.05 28.78
C GLU A 472 7.27 22.54 28.49
N ASN A 473 8.29 21.73 28.78
CA ASN A 473 9.68 22.10 28.51
C ASN A 473 10.00 22.16 27.01
N LEU A 474 9.34 21.32 26.19
CA LEU A 474 9.47 21.37 24.74
C LEU A 474 8.77 22.62 24.15
N ALA A 475 7.61 22.98 24.69
CA ALA A 475 6.92 24.21 24.30
C ALA A 475 7.75 25.47 24.62
N ARG A 476 8.40 25.49 25.79
CA ARG A 476 9.35 26.56 26.15
C ARG A 476 10.56 26.60 25.20
N TYR A 477 11.08 25.43 24.82
CA TYR A 477 12.19 25.34 23.87
C TYR A 477 11.83 25.88 22.48
N ARG A 478 10.62 25.58 21.97
CA ARG A 478 10.12 26.14 20.71
C ARG A 478 10.08 27.67 20.73
N ARG A 479 9.57 28.27 21.83
CA ARG A 479 9.58 29.73 22.03
C ARG A 479 10.99 30.29 22.05
N GLN A 480 11.89 29.65 22.80
CA GLN A 480 13.30 30.07 22.84
C GLN A 480 13.93 30.07 21.43
N VAL A 481 13.69 29.06 20.60
CA VAL A 481 14.22 29.01 19.23
C VAL A 481 13.62 30.14 18.37
N LEU A 482 12.33 30.45 18.51
CA LEU A 482 11.71 31.57 17.81
C LEU A 482 12.33 32.93 18.24
N ASP A 483 12.56 33.13 19.54
CA ASP A 483 13.20 34.34 20.06
C ASP A 483 14.67 34.45 19.62
N GLU A 484 15.40 33.34 19.61
CA GLU A 484 16.77 33.24 19.06
C GLU A 484 16.85 33.56 17.57
N LEU A 485 15.80 33.27 16.80
CA LEU A 485 15.72 33.63 15.39
C LEU A 485 15.32 35.10 15.22
N ARG A 486 14.35 35.58 16.01
CA ARG A 486 13.89 36.99 15.97
C ARG A 486 14.96 37.99 16.38
N THR A 487 15.90 37.59 17.22
CA THR A 487 17.09 38.41 17.54
C THR A 487 18.02 38.60 16.34
N ARG A 488 18.01 37.70 15.34
CA ARG A 488 18.83 37.77 14.12
C ARG A 488 18.06 38.28 12.90
N ASP A 489 16.80 37.88 12.79
CA ASP A 489 15.85 38.24 11.74
C ASP A 489 14.52 38.63 12.43
N PRO A 490 14.25 39.94 12.65
CA PRO A 490 13.03 40.41 13.29
C PRO A 490 11.73 39.92 12.62
N HIS A 491 11.78 39.49 11.36
CA HIS A 491 10.66 38.96 10.59
C HIS A 491 10.66 37.41 10.54
N ALA A 492 11.41 36.73 11.41
CA ALA A 492 11.38 35.28 11.51
C ALA A 492 9.96 34.78 11.87
N THR A 493 9.44 33.90 11.01
CA THR A 493 8.11 33.29 11.14
C THR A 493 8.15 32.05 12.06
N VAL A 494 6.97 31.65 12.54
CA VAL A 494 6.77 30.42 13.32
C VAL A 494 7.20 29.20 12.50
N ALA A 495 6.91 29.17 11.20
CA ALA A 495 7.35 28.12 10.28
C ALA A 495 8.89 27.97 10.23
N LYS A 496 9.64 29.08 10.15
CA LYS A 496 11.11 29.05 10.19
C LYS A 496 11.63 28.51 11.52
N ALA A 497 11.00 28.90 12.63
CA ALA A 497 11.36 28.40 13.96
C ALA A 497 11.07 26.92 14.13
N GLU A 498 9.90 26.45 13.69
CA GLU A 498 9.56 25.03 13.74
C GLU A 498 10.50 24.21 12.84
N ALA A 499 10.89 24.71 11.66
CA ALA A 499 11.87 24.03 10.80
C ALA A 499 13.24 23.84 11.51
N GLU A 500 13.69 24.84 12.26
CA GLU A 500 14.93 24.77 13.05
C GLU A 500 14.78 23.87 14.28
N VAL A 501 13.63 23.91 14.99
CA VAL A 501 13.33 22.97 16.08
C VAL A 501 13.35 21.54 15.56
N GLN A 502 12.68 21.27 14.44
CA GLN A 502 12.68 19.95 13.81
C GLN A 502 14.10 19.53 13.40
N LYS A 503 14.94 20.46 12.94
CA LYS A 503 16.37 20.17 12.65
C LYS A 503 17.11 19.70 13.90
N ARG A 504 16.89 20.35 15.04
CA ARG A 504 17.49 19.97 16.32
C ARG A 504 16.91 18.65 16.85
N LEU A 505 15.60 18.40 16.72
CA LEU A 505 14.98 17.12 17.08
C LEU A 505 15.50 15.95 16.22
N ARG A 506 15.79 16.17 14.93
CA ARG A 506 16.47 15.16 14.10
C ARG A 506 17.84 14.77 14.67
N SER A 507 18.58 15.72 15.24
CA SER A 507 19.88 15.42 15.87
C SER A 507 19.72 14.53 17.10
N VAL A 508 18.63 14.67 17.86
CA VAL A 508 18.31 13.81 19.00
C VAL A 508 18.08 12.36 18.58
N GLU A 509 17.32 12.13 17.50
CA GLU A 509 17.08 10.78 16.96
C GLU A 509 18.40 10.10 16.55
N ILE A 510 19.30 10.82 15.87
CA ILE A 510 20.65 10.33 15.53
C ILE A 510 21.41 9.96 16.80
N ALA A 511 21.46 10.85 17.79
CA ALA A 511 22.18 10.61 19.04
C ALA A 511 21.65 9.37 19.78
N ARG A 512 20.32 9.16 19.80
CA ARG A 512 19.70 7.96 20.37
C ARG A 512 20.13 6.69 19.63
N THR A 513 20.08 6.68 18.29
CA THR A 513 20.56 5.53 17.49
C THR A 513 22.03 5.23 17.77
N LEU A 514 22.89 6.26 17.79
CA LEU A 514 24.31 6.09 18.09
C LEU A 514 24.54 5.51 19.49
N ASN A 515 23.78 5.97 20.49
CA ASN A 515 23.88 5.43 21.84
C ASN A 515 23.41 3.96 21.92
N ILE A 516 22.34 3.60 21.20
CA ILE A 516 21.88 2.20 21.10
C ILE A 516 22.97 1.32 20.48
N LEU A 517 23.56 1.74 19.35
CA LEU A 517 24.62 1.00 18.67
C LEU A 517 25.87 0.84 19.56
N ARG A 518 26.30 1.91 20.25
CA ARG A 518 27.41 1.85 21.21
C ARG A 518 27.10 0.96 22.42
N GLY A 519 25.87 1.02 22.91
CA GLY A 519 25.39 0.16 24.01
C GLY A 519 25.42 -1.33 23.65
N ARG A 520 25.33 -1.67 22.37
CA ARG A 520 25.49 -3.04 21.83
C ARG A 520 26.96 -3.42 21.58
N GLY A 521 27.90 -2.56 21.97
CA GLY A 521 29.34 -2.78 21.81
C GLY A 521 29.90 -2.46 20.42
N ALA A 522 29.13 -1.84 19.53
CA ALA A 522 29.62 -1.47 18.20
C ALA A 522 30.55 -0.25 18.25
N ASP A 523 31.62 -0.31 17.46
CA ASP A 523 32.43 0.85 17.10
C ASP A 523 31.70 1.62 16.00
N VAL A 524 31.01 2.71 16.39
CA VAL A 524 30.19 3.52 15.49
C VAL A 524 30.60 4.99 15.49
N ARG A 525 30.78 5.50 14.28
CA ARG A 525 31.08 6.90 13.98
C ARG A 525 29.97 7.52 13.14
N TYR A 526 29.68 8.79 13.39
CA TYR A 526 28.76 9.57 12.57
C TYR A 526 29.50 10.73 11.93
N GLU A 527 29.39 10.84 10.61
CA GLU A 527 30.03 11.85 9.78
C GLU A 527 29.00 12.78 9.14
N VAL A 528 29.25 14.08 9.27
CA VAL A 528 28.44 15.10 8.62
C VAL A 528 28.92 15.25 7.19
N CYS A 529 28.23 14.61 6.26
CA CYS A 529 28.59 14.57 4.84
C CYS A 529 27.34 14.69 3.99
N ASP A 530 27.30 15.72 3.11
CA ASP A 530 26.36 15.76 1.99
C ASP A 530 26.99 14.97 0.85
N VAL A 531 26.28 13.97 0.33
CA VAL A 531 26.80 13.11 -0.74
C VAL A 531 27.04 13.86 -2.05
N ARG A 532 26.45 15.05 -2.22
CA ARG A 532 26.61 15.91 -3.40
C ARG A 532 27.88 16.77 -3.35
N ASP A 533 28.51 16.87 -2.18
CA ASP A 533 29.75 17.62 -1.94
C ASP A 533 30.94 16.70 -2.21
N ASP A 534 31.60 16.90 -3.36
CA ASP A 534 32.71 16.10 -3.84
C ASP A 534 33.92 16.17 -2.90
N ALA A 535 34.23 17.36 -2.37
CA ALA A 535 35.34 17.56 -1.44
C ALA A 535 35.09 16.85 -0.09
N ARG A 536 33.87 16.89 0.43
CA ARG A 536 33.49 16.17 1.66
C ARG A 536 33.51 14.66 1.47
N MET A 537 33.04 14.18 0.33
CA MET A 537 33.12 12.77 -0.03
C MET A 537 34.58 12.31 -0.14
N ALA A 538 35.44 13.06 -0.82
CA ALA A 538 36.87 12.75 -0.90
C ALA A 538 37.53 12.66 0.50
N ALA A 539 37.30 13.67 1.35
CA ALA A 539 37.84 13.67 2.70
C ALA A 539 37.35 12.48 3.56
N LEU A 540 36.11 12.03 3.35
CA LEU A 540 35.56 10.85 4.03
C LEU A 540 36.28 9.57 3.57
N PHE A 541 36.51 9.39 2.27
CA PHE A 541 37.20 8.22 1.73
C PHE A 541 38.70 8.21 2.07
N ASP A 542 39.36 9.37 2.08
CA ASP A 542 40.73 9.52 2.59
C ASP A 542 40.85 9.10 4.06
N ASP A 543 39.90 9.48 4.92
CA ASP A 543 39.87 9.05 6.33
C ASP A 543 39.59 7.54 6.45
N LEU A 544 38.68 6.98 5.65
CA LEU A 544 38.42 5.53 5.63
C LEU A 544 39.67 4.73 5.24
N SER A 545 40.35 5.16 4.17
CA SER A 545 41.59 4.54 3.70
C SER A 545 42.70 4.64 4.73
N SER A 546 42.99 5.85 5.24
CA SER A 546 44.08 6.06 6.20
C SER A 546 43.84 5.40 7.57
N ARG A 547 42.60 5.38 8.05
CA ARG A 547 42.27 4.89 9.40
C ARG A 547 42.05 3.39 9.46
N PHE A 548 41.34 2.84 8.47
CA PHE A 548 40.93 1.44 8.49
C PHE A 548 41.68 0.59 7.47
N GLY A 549 42.14 1.18 6.36
CA GLY A 549 42.78 0.47 5.25
C GLY A 549 41.89 -0.59 4.60
N ARG A 550 40.58 -0.56 4.87
CA ARG A 550 39.58 -1.50 4.37
C ARG A 550 38.18 -0.89 4.41
N LEU A 551 37.33 -1.34 3.50
CA LEU A 551 35.90 -1.06 3.46
C LEU A 551 35.23 -2.32 2.93
N ASP A 552 34.32 -2.91 3.70
CA ASP A 552 33.76 -4.23 3.42
C ASP A 552 32.34 -4.14 2.84
N GLY A 553 31.65 -3.01 3.02
CA GLY A 553 30.31 -2.85 2.49
C GLY A 553 29.81 -1.41 2.53
N ILE A 554 28.94 -1.09 1.57
CA ILE A 554 28.36 0.24 1.43
C ILE A 554 26.85 0.13 1.30
N VAL A 555 26.12 0.95 2.05
CA VAL A 555 24.69 1.15 1.85
C VAL A 555 24.45 2.60 1.42
N PHE A 556 23.95 2.79 0.20
CA PHE A 556 23.58 4.09 -0.32
C PHE A 556 22.07 4.33 -0.14
N ALA A 557 21.69 4.92 1.00
CA ALA A 557 20.29 5.22 1.33
C ALA A 557 19.97 6.72 1.41
N SER A 558 20.85 7.57 0.87
CA SER A 558 20.61 9.01 0.78
C SER A 558 19.41 9.32 -0.15
N GLY A 559 18.51 10.16 0.34
CA GLY A 559 17.33 10.61 -0.41
C GLY A 559 16.50 11.61 0.37
N ILE A 560 15.80 12.46 -0.35
CA ILE A 560 14.79 13.39 0.17
C ILE A 560 13.54 13.31 -0.70
N ILE A 561 12.41 13.80 -0.20
CA ILE A 561 11.13 13.85 -0.91
C ILE A 561 10.53 15.25 -0.75
N GLU A 562 9.99 15.80 -1.84
CA GLU A 562 9.27 17.08 -1.87
C GLU A 562 8.02 16.95 -2.76
N ASP A 563 7.13 15.99 -2.48
CA ASP A 563 6.00 15.62 -3.35
C ASP A 563 5.14 16.81 -3.80
N LYS A 564 5.02 17.00 -5.12
CA LYS A 564 4.17 17.99 -5.78
C LYS A 564 3.87 17.51 -7.20
N LEU A 565 2.68 17.85 -7.72
CA LEU A 565 2.40 17.68 -9.15
C LEU A 565 3.40 18.49 -9.98
N LEU A 566 3.69 18.02 -11.20
CA LEU A 566 4.67 18.64 -12.08
C LEU A 566 4.37 20.12 -12.37
N GLU A 567 3.08 20.51 -12.39
CA GLU A 567 2.65 21.90 -12.57
C GLU A 567 3.14 22.83 -11.45
N ASP A 568 3.11 22.36 -10.21
CA ASP A 568 3.51 23.11 -9.00
C ASP A 568 4.97 22.87 -8.61
N LYS A 569 5.66 21.97 -9.32
CA LYS A 569 7.03 21.59 -9.03
C LYS A 569 8.00 22.62 -9.61
N THR A 570 8.76 23.30 -8.75
CA THR A 570 9.82 24.21 -9.22
C THR A 570 11.07 23.44 -9.66
N GLU A 571 11.86 24.05 -10.54
CA GLU A 571 13.10 23.52 -11.08
C GLU A 571 14.14 23.28 -9.99
N GLU A 572 14.18 24.14 -8.97
CA GLU A 572 15.04 23.99 -7.79
C GLU A 572 14.58 22.84 -6.90
N SER A 573 13.25 22.66 -6.72
CA SER A 573 12.68 21.54 -5.96
C SER A 573 12.99 20.21 -6.62
N PHE A 574 12.78 20.13 -7.95
CA PHE A 574 13.16 18.97 -8.75
C PHE A 574 14.65 18.65 -8.58
N SER A 575 15.52 19.64 -8.75
CA SER A 575 16.98 19.45 -8.65
C SER A 575 17.40 19.01 -7.24
N ARG A 576 16.83 19.56 -6.17
CA ARG A 576 17.15 19.14 -4.79
C ARG A 576 16.88 17.66 -4.57
N VAL A 577 15.74 17.15 -5.03
CA VAL A 577 15.38 15.72 -4.86
C VAL A 577 16.22 14.83 -5.76
N PHE A 578 16.34 15.21 -7.04
CA PHE A 578 17.03 14.44 -8.06
C PHE A 578 18.53 14.33 -7.80
N ASP A 579 19.20 15.45 -7.51
CA ASP A 579 20.65 15.53 -7.42
C ASP A 579 21.22 14.79 -6.20
N VAL A 580 20.43 14.59 -5.13
CA VAL A 580 20.88 13.81 -3.96
C VAL A 580 21.24 12.38 -4.34
N LYS A 581 20.49 11.77 -5.26
CA LYS A 581 20.79 10.42 -5.77
C LYS A 581 21.72 10.50 -6.96
N ALA A 582 21.48 11.39 -7.92
CA ALA A 582 22.26 11.48 -9.14
C ALA A 582 23.72 11.89 -8.90
N ASP A 583 23.97 13.00 -8.21
CA ASP A 583 25.34 13.43 -7.89
C ASP A 583 25.95 12.55 -6.79
N GLY A 584 25.13 12.11 -5.84
CA GLY A 584 25.60 11.32 -4.70
C GLY A 584 26.18 9.97 -5.11
N ILE A 585 25.51 9.24 -6.00
CA ILE A 585 26.01 7.94 -6.49
C ILE A 585 27.23 8.13 -7.41
N PHE A 586 27.25 9.21 -8.20
CA PHE A 586 28.40 9.58 -9.02
C PHE A 586 29.64 9.86 -8.17
N ASN A 587 29.49 10.64 -7.10
CA ASN A 587 30.58 10.91 -6.17
C ASN A 587 31.06 9.63 -5.46
N LEU A 588 30.14 8.74 -5.07
CA LEU A 588 30.51 7.42 -4.53
C LEU A 588 31.38 6.63 -5.53
N TYR A 589 30.93 6.55 -6.78
CA TYR A 589 31.63 5.85 -7.85
C TYR A 589 33.04 6.39 -8.08
N GLN A 590 33.20 7.72 -8.18
CA GLN A 590 34.51 8.34 -8.40
C GLN A 590 35.46 8.10 -7.22
N ASN A 591 34.96 8.13 -5.98
CA ASN A 591 35.78 7.87 -4.80
C ASN A 591 36.21 6.40 -4.69
N LEU A 592 35.33 5.44 -5.01
CA LEU A 592 35.73 4.03 -5.06
C LEU A 592 36.82 3.77 -6.10
N ARG A 593 36.81 4.48 -7.22
CA ARG A 593 37.86 4.41 -8.23
C ARG A 593 39.16 5.08 -7.80
N ALA A 594 39.08 6.18 -7.06
CA ALA A 594 40.25 6.86 -6.51
C ALA A 594 40.93 6.06 -5.39
N HIS A 595 40.20 5.16 -4.73
CA HIS A 595 40.66 4.32 -3.63
C HIS A 595 40.55 2.81 -3.93
N PRO A 596 41.33 2.27 -4.88
CA PRO A 596 41.26 0.87 -5.30
C PRO A 596 41.63 -0.15 -4.19
N GLU A 597 42.24 0.31 -3.10
CA GLU A 597 42.48 -0.47 -1.88
C GLU A 597 41.19 -0.72 -1.07
N LEU A 598 40.18 0.14 -1.21
CA LEU A 598 38.88 -0.01 -0.57
C LEU A 598 37.99 -0.88 -1.46
N LYS A 599 37.98 -2.19 -1.18
CA LYS A 599 37.27 -3.20 -1.96
C LYS A 599 36.04 -3.72 -1.20
N PRO A 600 34.89 -3.03 -1.27
CA PRO A 600 33.69 -3.50 -0.60
C PRO A 600 33.25 -4.85 -1.19
N ALA A 601 32.83 -5.78 -0.35
CA ALA A 601 32.20 -7.02 -0.76
C ALA A 601 30.78 -6.78 -1.31
N PHE A 602 30.15 -5.64 -0.95
CA PHE A 602 28.88 -5.22 -1.52
C PHE A 602 28.67 -3.71 -1.58
N VAL A 603 27.81 -3.30 -2.50
CA VAL A 603 27.21 -1.97 -2.56
C VAL A 603 25.70 -2.13 -2.72
N ALA A 604 24.94 -1.74 -1.71
CA ALA A 604 23.49 -1.82 -1.70
C ALA A 604 22.88 -0.41 -1.85
N SER A 605 22.12 -0.17 -2.92
CA SER A 605 21.43 1.10 -3.14
C SER A 605 19.96 1.01 -2.76
N PHE A 606 19.44 1.98 -2.01
CA PHE A 606 18.01 2.02 -1.69
C PHE A 606 17.27 2.93 -2.67
N SER A 607 16.49 2.27 -3.51
CA SER A 607 15.55 2.85 -4.45
C SER A 607 14.12 2.76 -3.88
N SER A 608 13.11 2.89 -4.73
CA SER A 608 11.70 2.86 -4.34
C SER A 608 10.85 2.29 -5.47
N VAL A 609 9.73 1.67 -5.09
CA VAL A 609 8.67 1.29 -6.05
C VAL A 609 8.21 2.46 -6.93
N ALA A 610 8.30 3.70 -6.43
CA ALA A 610 8.02 4.90 -7.22
C ALA A 610 9.03 5.11 -8.36
N GLY A 611 10.31 4.75 -8.18
CA GLY A 611 11.28 4.74 -9.26
C GLY A 611 10.88 3.75 -10.36
N ARG A 612 10.62 2.51 -9.95
CA ARG A 612 10.32 1.41 -10.85
C ARG A 612 9.02 1.59 -11.64
N PHE A 613 7.96 2.13 -11.04
CA PHE A 613 6.67 2.24 -11.72
C PHE A 613 6.17 3.66 -11.99
N GLY A 614 6.87 4.67 -11.47
CA GLY A 614 6.35 6.02 -11.35
C GLY A 614 5.37 6.15 -10.19
N ASN A 615 5.22 7.36 -9.65
CA ASN A 615 4.13 7.69 -8.75
C ASN A 615 3.66 9.14 -8.98
N ARG A 616 2.36 9.36 -8.83
CA ARG A 616 1.73 10.67 -9.05
C ARG A 616 2.29 11.70 -8.06
N GLY A 617 2.76 12.85 -8.54
CA GLY A 617 3.35 13.90 -7.71
C GLY A 617 4.81 13.63 -7.31
N GLN A 618 5.43 12.59 -7.87
CA GLN A 618 6.80 12.15 -7.55
C GLN A 618 7.69 12.07 -8.80
N ALA A 619 7.51 12.96 -9.78
CA ALA A 619 8.24 12.90 -11.05
C ALA A 619 9.78 12.98 -10.89
N ASP A 620 10.27 13.84 -10.01
CA ASP A 620 11.68 13.97 -9.66
C ASP A 620 12.20 12.78 -8.83
N TYR A 621 11.44 12.35 -7.82
CA TYR A 621 11.81 11.23 -6.97
C TYR A 621 11.85 9.92 -7.78
N SER A 622 10.90 9.71 -8.69
CA SER A 622 10.87 8.53 -9.57
C SER A 622 12.07 8.53 -10.52
N ALA A 623 12.37 9.68 -11.14
CA ALA A 623 13.56 9.86 -11.96
C ALA A 623 14.86 9.59 -11.18
N ALA A 624 14.97 10.10 -9.95
CA ALA A 624 16.15 9.96 -9.12
C ALA A 624 16.43 8.50 -8.71
N ASN A 625 15.37 7.75 -8.37
CA ASN A 625 15.47 6.36 -7.94
C ASN A 625 15.75 5.41 -9.11
N GLU A 626 15.10 5.60 -10.27
CA GLU A 626 15.39 4.79 -11.45
C GLU A 626 16.82 5.05 -11.96
N LEU A 627 17.30 6.31 -11.95
CA LEU A 627 18.72 6.62 -12.22
C LEU A 627 19.64 5.89 -11.25
N LEU A 628 19.35 5.94 -9.94
CA LEU A 628 20.15 5.26 -8.92
C LEU A 628 20.22 3.74 -9.17
N ALA A 629 19.11 3.12 -9.56
CA ALA A 629 19.06 1.71 -9.93
C ALA A 629 20.04 1.41 -11.08
N LYS A 630 19.94 2.14 -12.19
CA LYS A 630 20.82 1.93 -13.36
C LYS A 630 22.29 2.24 -13.06
N PHE A 631 22.57 3.24 -12.24
CA PHE A 631 23.93 3.55 -11.80
C PHE A 631 24.50 2.44 -10.90
N THR A 632 23.66 1.75 -10.13
CA THR A 632 24.11 0.61 -9.32
C THR A 632 24.52 -0.58 -10.19
N TYR A 633 23.92 -0.75 -11.38
CA TYR A 633 24.34 -1.77 -12.34
C TYR A 633 25.72 -1.43 -12.92
N GLU A 634 25.95 -0.14 -13.24
CA GLU A 634 27.25 0.37 -13.70
C GLU A 634 28.35 0.12 -12.66
N LEU A 635 28.04 0.34 -11.37
CA LEU A 635 28.94 0.00 -10.25
C LEU A 635 29.32 -1.48 -10.24
N GLY A 636 28.36 -2.39 -10.49
CA GLY A 636 28.63 -3.83 -10.55
C GLY A 636 29.56 -4.24 -11.71
N GLY A 637 29.53 -3.51 -12.83
CA GLY A 637 30.47 -3.71 -13.93
C GLY A 637 31.91 -3.34 -13.56
N VAL A 638 32.08 -2.30 -12.74
CA VAL A 638 33.40 -1.81 -12.29
C VAL A 638 33.93 -2.58 -11.08
N LEU A 639 33.04 -2.98 -10.17
CA LEU A 639 33.36 -3.73 -8.96
C LEU A 639 33.03 -5.21 -9.18
N ALA A 640 33.73 -5.86 -10.11
CA ALA A 640 33.41 -7.23 -10.54
C ALA A 640 33.42 -8.28 -9.41
N ASP A 641 34.16 -8.03 -8.33
CA ASP A 641 34.25 -8.91 -7.16
C ASP A 641 33.21 -8.57 -6.06
N ALA A 642 32.42 -7.51 -6.24
CA ALA A 642 31.44 -7.03 -5.27
C ALA A 642 30.00 -7.38 -5.70
N SER A 643 29.16 -7.68 -4.72
CA SER A 643 27.71 -7.77 -4.92
C SER A 643 27.09 -6.37 -4.95
N CYS A 644 26.80 -5.86 -6.15
CA CYS A 644 26.13 -4.57 -6.34
C CYS A 644 24.65 -4.80 -6.66
N PHE A 645 23.77 -4.34 -5.78
CA PHE A 645 22.33 -4.53 -5.94
C PHE A 645 21.52 -3.32 -5.45
N VAL A 646 20.36 -3.13 -6.05
CA VAL A 646 19.38 -2.11 -5.67
C VAL A 646 18.15 -2.78 -5.06
N ILE A 647 17.61 -2.15 -4.02
CA ILE A 647 16.32 -2.53 -3.45
C ILE A 647 15.29 -1.44 -3.70
N ASP A 648 14.22 -1.78 -4.42
CA ASP A 648 13.03 -0.96 -4.56
C ASP A 648 12.10 -1.20 -3.38
N TRP A 649 12.16 -0.29 -2.40
CA TRP A 649 11.33 -0.39 -1.21
C TRP A 649 9.90 0.11 -1.45
N THR A 650 8.91 -0.65 -0.96
CA THR A 650 7.57 -0.12 -0.66
C THR A 650 7.63 0.85 0.54
N ALA A 651 6.50 1.49 0.87
CA ALA A 651 6.42 2.40 2.01
C ALA A 651 6.64 1.67 3.35
N TRP A 652 7.38 2.29 4.27
CA TRP A 652 7.67 1.76 5.61
C TRP A 652 6.70 2.35 6.65
N SER A 653 6.22 1.54 7.59
CA SER A 653 5.11 1.91 8.50
C SER A 653 5.50 2.92 9.58
N GLU A 654 6.68 2.77 10.17
CA GLU A 654 7.09 3.47 11.41
C GLU A 654 8.36 4.30 11.25
N VAL A 655 9.10 4.11 10.15
CA VAL A 655 10.39 4.75 9.91
C VAL A 655 10.50 5.23 8.47
N GLY A 656 11.47 6.11 8.20
CA GLY A 656 11.74 6.60 6.84
C GLY A 656 10.86 7.79 6.44
N LEU A 657 10.74 8.02 5.13
CA LEU A 657 10.10 9.21 4.58
C LEU A 657 8.55 9.19 4.68
N PRO A 658 7.84 8.06 4.41
CA PRO A 658 6.37 8.01 4.52
C PRO A 658 5.82 8.16 5.96
N ALA A 659 6.57 7.69 6.95
CA ALA A 659 6.22 7.85 8.37
C ALA A 659 6.30 9.31 8.86
N ARG A 660 7.05 10.17 8.15
CA ARG A 660 7.27 11.58 8.52
C ARG A 660 6.22 12.55 7.98
N SER A 661 5.51 12.18 6.92
CA SER A 661 4.49 13.02 6.27
C SER A 661 3.04 12.63 6.62
N GLY A 662 2.84 11.67 7.55
CA GLY A 662 1.51 11.12 7.84
C GLY A 662 0.91 10.28 6.69
N LEU A 663 1.68 10.08 5.61
CA LEU A 663 1.31 9.30 4.43
C LEU A 663 1.11 7.83 4.75
N ALA A 664 1.80 7.29 5.76
CA ALA A 664 1.66 5.90 6.18
C ALA A 664 0.19 5.52 6.49
N ALA A 665 -0.54 6.39 7.20
CA ALA A 665 -1.96 6.15 7.50
C ALA A 665 -2.83 6.14 6.22
N MET A 666 -2.61 7.12 5.34
CA MET A 666 -3.33 7.24 4.06
C MET A 666 -2.98 6.12 3.07
N MET A 667 -1.74 5.66 3.05
CA MET A 667 -1.26 4.54 2.22
C MET A 667 -1.87 3.21 2.68
N LYS A 668 -2.02 3.03 3.99
CA LYS A 668 -2.74 1.89 4.57
C LYS A 668 -4.23 1.93 4.21
N GLU A 669 -4.84 3.12 4.21
CA GLU A 669 -6.22 3.36 3.74
C GLU A 669 -6.39 3.23 2.21
N GLN A 670 -5.31 3.29 1.43
CA GLN A 670 -5.30 3.03 -0.02
C GLN A 670 -4.97 1.57 -0.37
N GLY A 671 -4.85 0.70 0.63
CA GLY A 671 -4.57 -0.73 0.44
C GLY A 671 -3.13 -1.07 0.09
N LEU A 672 -2.17 -0.16 0.35
CA LEU A 672 -0.74 -0.46 0.26
C LEU A 672 -0.25 -1.09 1.55
N ASP A 673 0.27 -2.32 1.44
CA ASP A 673 0.90 -3.00 2.57
C ASP A 673 2.21 -2.28 2.94
N LEU A 674 2.25 -1.72 4.14
CA LEU A 674 3.43 -1.07 4.68
C LEU A 674 4.43 -2.10 5.22
N LEU A 675 5.71 -1.87 4.95
CA LEU A 675 6.81 -2.66 5.48
C LEU A 675 7.13 -2.25 6.91
N ASN A 676 7.02 -3.19 7.86
CA ASN A 676 7.45 -2.95 9.23
C ASN A 676 8.98 -2.81 9.29
N PRO A 677 9.56 -1.95 10.16
CA PRO A 677 10.99 -1.74 10.17
C PRO A 677 11.86 -2.96 10.49
N VAL A 678 11.40 -3.83 11.39
CA VAL A 678 12.12 -5.07 11.74
C VAL A 678 12.07 -6.04 10.56
N GLN A 679 10.89 -6.21 9.96
CA GLN A 679 10.70 -7.01 8.76
C GLN A 679 11.56 -6.51 7.60
N GLY A 680 11.64 -5.18 7.39
CA GLY A 680 12.44 -4.59 6.34
C GLY A 680 13.95 -4.74 6.56
N ALA A 681 14.43 -4.64 7.81
CA ALA A 681 15.82 -4.94 8.14
C ALA A 681 16.16 -6.41 7.88
N GLU A 682 15.26 -7.34 8.21
CA GLU A 682 15.41 -8.76 7.87
C GLU A 682 15.40 -9.01 6.35
N CYS A 683 14.52 -8.33 5.60
CA CYS A 683 14.53 -8.38 4.13
C CYS A 683 15.88 -7.92 3.57
N PHE A 684 16.41 -6.79 4.05
CA PHE A 684 17.72 -6.29 3.64
C PHE A 684 18.85 -7.30 3.97
N HIS A 685 18.85 -7.85 5.20
CA HIS A 685 19.83 -8.84 5.62
C HIS A 685 19.81 -10.09 4.72
N ASN A 686 18.62 -10.61 4.43
CA ASN A 686 18.47 -11.78 3.59
C ASN A 686 18.88 -11.47 2.14
N GLU A 687 18.53 -10.30 1.61
CA GLU A 687 18.98 -9.88 0.27
C GLU A 687 20.50 -9.79 0.21
N LEU A 688 21.12 -9.17 1.22
CA LEU A 688 22.56 -9.05 1.33
C LEU A 688 23.25 -10.42 1.31
N LEU A 689 22.76 -11.40 2.05
CA LEU A 689 23.43 -12.70 2.18
C LEU A 689 23.08 -13.69 1.05
N TYR A 690 21.88 -13.62 0.49
CA TYR A 690 21.34 -14.67 -0.40
C TYR A 690 20.83 -14.15 -1.75
N GLY A 691 20.74 -12.82 -1.93
CA GLY A 691 20.36 -12.21 -3.19
C GLY A 691 21.38 -12.49 -4.29
N THR A 692 20.90 -12.77 -5.50
CA THR A 692 21.76 -13.04 -6.66
C THR A 692 21.38 -12.21 -7.89
N GLY A 693 20.49 -11.22 -7.71
CA GLY A 693 20.03 -10.33 -8.77
C GLY A 693 20.50 -8.89 -8.53
N GLN A 694 20.50 -8.09 -9.60
CA GLN A 694 20.89 -6.68 -9.51
C GLN A 694 19.79 -5.79 -8.93
N GLU A 695 18.52 -6.16 -9.08
CA GLU A 695 17.37 -5.39 -8.59
C GLU A 695 16.35 -6.32 -7.93
N ALA A 696 16.02 -5.99 -6.68
CA ALA A 696 14.98 -6.66 -5.90
C ALA A 696 13.94 -5.65 -5.47
N LEU A 697 12.67 -6.03 -5.56
CA LEU A 697 11.56 -5.21 -5.12
C LEU A 697 10.87 -5.89 -3.94
N TYR A 698 10.76 -5.18 -2.82
CA TYR A 698 10.08 -5.67 -1.62
C TYR A 698 8.77 -4.92 -1.42
N ALA A 699 7.66 -5.61 -1.68
CA ALA A 699 6.32 -5.07 -1.55
C ALA A 699 5.30 -6.18 -1.22
N GLY A 700 4.23 -5.82 -0.50
CA GLY A 700 3.05 -6.67 -0.36
C GLY A 700 2.16 -6.58 -1.60
N ARG A 701 0.87 -6.26 -1.44
CA ARG A 701 -0.03 -6.00 -2.57
C ARG A 701 0.38 -4.71 -3.30
N LEU A 702 0.46 -4.76 -4.64
CA LEU A 702 0.76 -3.62 -5.51
C LEU A 702 -0.38 -3.38 -6.53
N PRO A 703 -1.54 -2.84 -6.09
CA PRO A 703 -2.70 -2.62 -6.95
C PRO A 703 -2.32 -1.75 -8.16
N GLY A 704 -2.69 -2.18 -9.37
CA GLY A 704 -2.41 -1.44 -10.61
C GLY A 704 -0.96 -1.53 -11.13
N TYR A 705 -0.03 -2.15 -10.40
CA TYR A 705 1.33 -2.45 -10.90
C TYR A 705 1.53 -3.95 -11.13
N THR A 706 0.84 -4.79 -10.34
CA THR A 706 0.68 -6.24 -10.61
C THR A 706 -0.62 -6.58 -11.32
N ASP A 707 -1.56 -5.63 -11.42
CA ASP A 707 -2.88 -5.81 -12.04
C ASP A 707 -2.99 -5.21 -13.46
N GLU A 708 -2.09 -4.30 -13.85
CA GLU A 708 -2.00 -3.73 -15.23
C GLU A 708 -1.05 -4.50 -16.15
N ALA A 709 -0.53 -5.64 -15.70
CA ALA A 709 -0.37 -6.72 -16.65
C ALA A 709 -1.79 -7.07 -17.09
N VAL A 710 -2.22 -6.53 -18.25
CA VAL A 710 -3.13 -7.27 -19.12
C VAL A 710 -2.64 -8.70 -18.99
N PRO A 711 -3.44 -9.66 -18.48
CA PRO A 711 -3.12 -11.03 -18.70
C PRO A 711 -3.21 -11.16 -20.21
N ILE A 712 -2.08 -10.94 -20.89
CA ILE A 712 -1.77 -11.63 -22.11
C ILE A 712 -2.13 -13.04 -21.72
N ARG A 713 -3.11 -13.60 -22.43
CA ARG A 713 -3.33 -15.03 -22.45
C ARG A 713 -1.96 -15.64 -22.72
N LEU A 714 -1.25 -15.98 -21.65
CA LEU A 714 -0.44 -17.16 -21.61
C LEU A 714 -1.49 -18.26 -21.71
N GLU A 715 -1.91 -18.56 -22.94
CA GLU A 715 -2.09 -19.96 -23.31
C GLU A 715 -0.81 -20.61 -22.78
N PRO A 716 -0.88 -21.42 -21.72
CA PRO A 716 0.31 -22.06 -21.21
C PRO A 716 0.85 -22.86 -22.40
N GLU A 717 2.06 -22.55 -22.86
CA GLU A 717 2.78 -23.48 -23.72
C GLU A 717 2.86 -24.80 -22.95
N GLY A 718 1.97 -25.73 -23.28
CA GLY A 718 1.83 -27.02 -22.62
C GLY A 718 0.45 -27.38 -22.04
N TRP A 719 -0.58 -26.51 -22.05
CA TRP A 719 -1.93 -26.92 -21.62
C TRP A 719 -2.92 -26.98 -22.78
N GLN A 720 -3.03 -28.15 -23.40
CA GLN A 720 -4.09 -28.53 -24.35
C GLN A 720 -5.23 -29.31 -23.67
N GLY A 721 -5.43 -29.16 -22.37
CA GLY A 721 -6.54 -29.84 -21.68
C GLY A 721 -7.77 -28.95 -21.70
N ASP A 722 -8.93 -29.45 -22.12
CA ASP A 722 -10.17 -28.96 -21.50
C ASP A 722 -9.98 -29.05 -19.97
N LEU A 723 -10.41 -28.03 -19.22
CA LEU A 723 -10.62 -28.15 -17.77
C LEU A 723 -11.29 -29.50 -17.55
N GLN A 724 -10.59 -30.48 -16.97
CA GLN A 724 -11.14 -31.83 -16.77
C GLN A 724 -12.52 -31.65 -16.12
N THR A 725 -13.57 -31.97 -16.86
CA THR A 725 -14.95 -31.50 -16.69
C THR A 725 -15.68 -32.08 -15.46
N GLY A 726 -14.96 -32.35 -14.36
CA GLY A 726 -15.53 -32.88 -13.13
C GLY A 726 -14.81 -32.55 -11.81
N LEU A 727 -13.66 -31.85 -11.80
CA LEU A 727 -12.95 -31.54 -10.54
C LEU A 727 -13.38 -30.22 -9.88
N ALA A 728 -13.81 -29.25 -10.68
CA ALA A 728 -14.21 -27.92 -10.23
C ALA A 728 -15.44 -27.41 -10.98
N PRO A 729 -16.62 -28.04 -10.80
CA PRO A 729 -17.83 -27.69 -11.53
C PRO A 729 -18.44 -26.33 -11.16
N MET A 730 -18.04 -25.71 -10.05
CA MET A 730 -18.53 -24.38 -9.65
C MET A 730 -17.65 -23.23 -10.13
N LEU A 731 -16.37 -23.46 -10.37
CA LEU A 731 -15.47 -22.45 -10.95
C LEU A 731 -15.77 -22.25 -12.45
N GLN A 732 -15.76 -20.99 -12.90
CA GLN A 732 -16.07 -20.66 -14.30
C GLN A 732 -14.83 -20.49 -15.16
N ASP A 733 -13.80 -19.84 -14.62
CA ASP A 733 -12.66 -19.39 -15.40
C ASP A 733 -11.40 -19.40 -14.53
N VAL A 734 -10.25 -19.74 -15.11
CA VAL A 734 -8.95 -19.73 -14.42
C VAL A 734 -8.06 -18.74 -15.13
N SER A 735 -7.75 -17.62 -14.47
CA SER A 735 -6.94 -16.54 -15.04
C SER A 735 -5.44 -16.72 -14.77
N GLU A 736 -5.09 -17.49 -13.75
CA GLU A 736 -3.70 -17.83 -13.42
C GLU A 736 -3.67 -19.25 -12.87
N TYR A 737 -2.74 -20.08 -13.36
CA TYR A 737 -2.58 -21.44 -12.89
C TYR A 737 -1.12 -21.87 -12.94
N GLN A 738 -0.55 -22.08 -11.76
CA GLN A 738 0.74 -22.72 -11.56
C GLN A 738 0.50 -24.00 -10.76
N PRO A 739 0.50 -25.18 -11.40
CA PRO A 739 0.25 -26.45 -10.73
C PRO A 739 1.10 -26.61 -9.47
N GLY A 740 0.44 -26.92 -8.35
CA GLY A 740 1.08 -27.10 -7.05
C GLY A 740 1.61 -25.83 -6.37
N ALA A 741 1.41 -24.63 -6.94
CA ALA A 741 1.89 -23.37 -6.38
C ALA A 741 0.77 -22.35 -6.16
N CYS A 742 0.15 -21.81 -7.21
CA CYS A 742 -0.88 -20.78 -7.09
C CYS A 742 -1.94 -20.85 -8.20
N LEU A 743 -3.15 -20.44 -7.88
CA LEU A 743 -4.28 -20.40 -8.80
C LEU A 743 -5.12 -19.15 -8.53
N LYS A 744 -5.53 -18.48 -9.61
CA LYS A 744 -6.57 -17.45 -9.58
C LYS A 744 -7.71 -17.89 -10.48
N ALA A 745 -8.89 -18.00 -9.91
CA ALA A 745 -10.11 -18.38 -10.60
C ALA A 745 -11.21 -17.35 -10.37
N ARG A 746 -12.25 -17.41 -11.19
CA ARG A 746 -13.44 -16.57 -11.10
C ARG A 746 -14.72 -17.39 -11.02
N LYS A 747 -15.71 -16.82 -10.33
CA LYS A 747 -17.10 -17.27 -10.34
C LYS A 747 -18.03 -16.06 -10.25
N THR A 748 -18.72 -15.77 -11.33
CA THR A 748 -19.83 -14.82 -11.35
C THR A 748 -21.07 -15.50 -10.77
N ILE A 749 -21.58 -14.93 -9.68
CA ILE A 749 -22.83 -15.34 -9.03
C ILE A 749 -23.96 -14.47 -9.57
N ASN A 750 -24.97 -15.08 -10.20
CA ASN A 750 -26.16 -14.36 -10.69
C ASN A 750 -27.43 -15.21 -10.59
N LEU A 751 -28.61 -14.59 -10.50
CA LEU A 751 -29.88 -15.31 -10.34
C LEU A 751 -30.34 -16.07 -11.60
N ASP A 752 -29.82 -15.72 -12.78
CA ASP A 752 -30.24 -16.34 -14.05
C ASP A 752 -29.61 -17.74 -14.23
N THR A 753 -28.33 -17.87 -13.89
CA THR A 753 -27.52 -19.09 -13.98
C THR A 753 -27.48 -19.88 -12.67
N ASP A 754 -27.44 -19.19 -11.52
CA ASP A 754 -27.40 -19.79 -10.18
C ASP A 754 -28.79 -19.74 -9.52
N ARG A 755 -29.78 -20.33 -10.18
CA ARG A 755 -31.21 -20.24 -9.79
C ARG A 755 -31.51 -20.70 -8.37
N TRP A 756 -30.68 -21.55 -7.79
CA TRP A 756 -30.78 -22.01 -6.41
C TRP A 756 -30.63 -20.86 -5.39
N LEU A 757 -30.08 -19.70 -5.76
CA LEU A 757 -30.08 -18.51 -4.91
C LEU A 757 -31.49 -18.03 -4.53
N ALA A 758 -32.50 -18.33 -5.35
CA ALA A 758 -33.90 -18.06 -5.02
C ALA A 758 -34.40 -18.85 -3.79
N ASP A 759 -33.71 -19.95 -3.46
CA ASP A 759 -34.00 -20.80 -2.31
C ASP A 759 -33.11 -20.45 -1.08
N HIS A 760 -32.23 -19.45 -1.18
CA HIS A 760 -31.40 -18.99 -0.07
C HIS A 760 -31.49 -17.45 0.06
N VAL A 761 -32.65 -17.01 0.56
CA VAL A 761 -33.02 -15.59 0.72
C VAL A 761 -33.16 -15.27 2.20
N ILE A 762 -32.41 -14.30 2.70
CA ILE A 762 -32.47 -13.85 4.10
C ILE A 762 -32.88 -12.38 4.09
N ASP A 763 -33.91 -12.02 4.87
CA ASP A 763 -34.50 -10.68 4.91
C ASP A 763 -34.82 -10.10 3.51
N GLY A 764 -35.29 -10.96 2.59
CA GLY A 764 -35.64 -10.59 1.22
C GLY A 764 -34.45 -10.40 0.27
N VAL A 765 -33.21 -10.65 0.73
CA VAL A 765 -31.99 -10.54 -0.09
C VAL A 765 -31.42 -11.94 -0.37
N PRO A 766 -31.24 -12.33 -1.66
CA PRO A 766 -30.53 -13.55 -2.01
C PRO A 766 -29.05 -13.47 -1.62
N LEU A 767 -28.55 -14.49 -0.94
CA LEU A 767 -27.17 -14.57 -0.45
C LEU A 767 -26.48 -15.82 -0.98
N LEU A 768 -25.16 -15.77 -1.21
CA LEU A 768 -24.36 -16.99 -1.37
C LEU A 768 -24.36 -17.78 -0.04
N PRO A 769 -24.84 -19.04 0.00
CA PRO A 769 -24.73 -19.89 1.17
C PRO A 769 -23.26 -20.13 1.54
N GLY A 770 -22.96 -20.06 2.84
CA GLY A 770 -21.59 -20.23 3.34
C GLY A 770 -20.94 -21.54 2.91
N VAL A 771 -21.72 -22.62 2.83
CA VAL A 771 -21.27 -23.95 2.41
C VAL A 771 -20.82 -24.01 0.94
N LEU A 772 -21.37 -23.17 0.07
CA LEU A 772 -20.95 -23.08 -1.32
C LEU A 772 -19.69 -22.21 -1.47
N GLY A 773 -19.50 -21.23 -0.58
CA GLY A 773 -18.21 -20.57 -0.42
C GLY A 773 -17.09 -21.56 -0.07
N ILE A 774 -17.36 -22.50 0.86
CA ILE A 774 -16.41 -23.58 1.21
C ILE A 774 -16.13 -24.48 0.01
N GLU A 775 -17.14 -24.87 -0.79
CA GLU A 775 -16.93 -25.69 -1.99
C GLU A 775 -16.01 -24.99 -2.99
N LEU A 776 -16.26 -23.71 -3.30
CA LEU A 776 -15.41 -22.92 -4.18
C LEU A 776 -13.95 -22.88 -3.71
N MET A 777 -13.73 -22.79 -2.39
CA MET A 777 -12.38 -22.81 -1.82
C MET A 777 -11.70 -24.16 -2.04
N VAL A 778 -12.44 -25.25 -1.86
CA VAL A 778 -11.90 -26.61 -2.02
C VAL A 778 -11.67 -26.95 -3.48
N GLU A 779 -12.57 -26.58 -4.39
CA GLU A 779 -12.37 -26.74 -5.83
C GLU A 779 -11.08 -26.04 -6.29
N ALA A 780 -10.86 -24.80 -5.88
CA ALA A 780 -9.66 -24.04 -6.20
C ALA A 780 -8.38 -24.73 -5.68
N ALA A 781 -8.41 -25.23 -4.44
CA ALA A 781 -7.28 -25.96 -3.87
C ALA A 781 -7.04 -27.30 -4.58
N ARG A 782 -8.09 -28.03 -4.95
CA ARG A 782 -7.98 -29.33 -5.64
C ARG A 782 -7.49 -29.18 -7.08
N LEU A 783 -7.77 -28.07 -7.75
CA LEU A 783 -7.17 -27.78 -9.05
C LEU A 783 -5.64 -27.66 -8.97
N LEU A 784 -5.09 -27.12 -7.88
CA LEU A 784 -3.63 -27.08 -7.67
C LEU A 784 -3.00 -28.46 -7.46
N PHE A 785 -3.76 -29.39 -6.89
CA PHE A 785 -3.29 -30.73 -6.55
C PHE A 785 -4.34 -31.78 -6.93
N PRO A 786 -4.55 -32.07 -8.23
CA PRO A 786 -5.63 -32.93 -8.70
C PRO A 786 -5.59 -34.36 -8.14
N GLU A 787 -4.41 -34.86 -7.81
CA GLU A 787 -4.24 -36.19 -7.22
C GLU A 787 -4.50 -36.25 -5.71
N PHE A 788 -4.79 -35.11 -5.06
CA PHE A 788 -5.06 -35.04 -3.63
C PHE A 788 -6.56 -34.93 -3.33
N HIS A 789 -6.92 -35.43 -2.15
CA HIS A 789 -8.27 -35.43 -1.61
C HIS A 789 -8.41 -34.38 -0.52
N PHE A 790 -9.56 -33.71 -0.49
CA PHE A 790 -9.93 -32.83 0.60
C PHE A 790 -10.04 -33.62 1.91
N VAL A 791 -9.34 -33.18 2.96
CA VAL A 791 -9.40 -33.80 4.29
C VAL A 791 -9.79 -32.81 5.40
N GLY A 792 -9.88 -31.53 5.08
CA GLY A 792 -10.32 -30.51 6.04
C GLY A 792 -9.85 -29.11 5.69
N LEU A 793 -10.16 -28.15 6.55
CA LEU A 793 -9.65 -26.79 6.51
C LEU A 793 -9.40 -26.27 7.93
N ASP A 794 -8.48 -25.33 8.07
CA ASP A 794 -8.18 -24.63 9.32
C ASP A 794 -8.52 -23.15 9.18
N ASP A 795 -8.98 -22.56 10.28
CA ASP A 795 -9.30 -21.13 10.43
C ASP A 795 -10.27 -20.61 9.35
N LEU A 796 -11.41 -21.28 9.18
CA LEU A 796 -12.47 -20.79 8.30
C LEU A 796 -13.05 -19.49 8.84
N ARG A 797 -13.01 -18.44 8.03
CA ARG A 797 -13.63 -17.15 8.30
C ARG A 797 -14.56 -16.78 7.16
N ILE A 798 -15.83 -16.54 7.49
CA ILE A 798 -16.88 -16.00 6.62
C ILE A 798 -17.07 -14.55 7.06
N LEU A 799 -16.26 -13.66 6.49
CA LEU A 799 -16.11 -12.28 6.95
C LEU A 799 -17.27 -11.39 6.51
N LEU A 800 -17.70 -11.54 5.26
CA LEU A 800 -18.75 -10.73 4.66
C LEU A 800 -19.64 -11.58 3.77
N ALA A 801 -20.96 -11.50 3.97
CA ALA A 801 -21.93 -12.18 3.12
C ALA A 801 -21.91 -11.63 1.68
N VAL A 802 -21.92 -12.52 0.68
CA VAL A 802 -22.09 -12.13 -0.73
C VAL A 802 -23.57 -11.91 -1.00
N LYS A 803 -23.98 -10.63 -1.03
CA LYS A 803 -25.37 -10.18 -1.24
C LYS A 803 -25.64 -9.90 -2.72
N ILE A 804 -26.71 -10.47 -3.28
CA ILE A 804 -27.15 -10.19 -4.65
C ILE A 804 -28.19 -9.06 -4.64
N LEU A 805 -27.69 -7.82 -4.67
CA LEU A 805 -28.54 -6.63 -4.57
C LEU A 805 -29.12 -6.23 -5.93
N LYS A 806 -30.43 -5.97 -5.97
CA LYS A 806 -31.15 -5.51 -7.18
C LYS A 806 -30.92 -6.42 -8.40
N ASN A 807 -30.79 -7.73 -8.17
CA ASN A 807 -30.49 -8.72 -9.21
C ASN A 807 -29.21 -8.43 -10.02
N ARG A 808 -28.23 -7.74 -9.44
CA ARG A 808 -26.93 -7.50 -10.09
C ARG A 808 -25.99 -8.68 -9.86
N PRO A 809 -25.34 -9.22 -10.91
CA PRO A 809 -24.29 -10.22 -10.75
C PRO A 809 -23.16 -9.73 -9.83
N VAL A 810 -22.54 -10.67 -9.11
CA VAL A 810 -21.34 -10.42 -8.31
C VAL A 810 -20.22 -11.30 -8.81
N ASP A 811 -19.12 -10.68 -9.23
CA ASP A 811 -17.93 -11.38 -9.69
C ASP A 811 -17.02 -11.72 -8.50
N LEU A 812 -16.93 -13.01 -8.19
CA LEU A 812 -16.01 -13.50 -7.16
C LEU A 812 -14.66 -13.83 -7.77
N ARG A 813 -13.61 -13.32 -7.13
CA ARG A 813 -12.21 -13.68 -7.37
C ARG A 813 -11.79 -14.68 -6.30
N ILE A 814 -11.41 -15.89 -6.73
CA ILE A 814 -10.94 -16.97 -5.87
C ILE A 814 -9.44 -17.09 -6.06
N THR A 815 -8.67 -16.90 -4.99
CA THR A 815 -7.21 -17.05 -5.01
C THR A 815 -6.81 -18.20 -4.10
N ALA A 816 -6.01 -19.13 -4.62
CA ALA A 816 -5.50 -20.28 -3.90
C ALA A 816 -3.97 -20.29 -3.97
N GLN A 817 -3.30 -20.38 -2.82
CA GLN A 817 -1.85 -20.37 -2.71
C GLN A 817 -1.38 -21.55 -1.86
N ALA A 818 -0.53 -22.40 -2.42
CA ALA A 818 0.04 -23.54 -1.74
C ALA A 818 1.13 -23.11 -0.74
N HIS A 819 1.14 -23.74 0.41
CA HIS A 819 2.15 -23.60 1.45
C HIS A 819 2.79 -24.94 1.79
N THR A 820 3.99 -24.89 2.35
CA THR A 820 4.73 -26.08 2.78
C THR A 820 4.00 -26.81 3.90
N ALA A 821 3.60 -28.05 3.65
CA ALA A 821 3.06 -28.94 4.69
C ALA A 821 4.20 -29.67 5.42
N LYS A 822 4.03 -29.91 6.72
CA LYS A 822 4.98 -30.71 7.53
C LYS A 822 5.09 -32.16 7.06
N GLN A 823 4.03 -32.71 6.48
CA GLN A 823 3.94 -34.10 6.02
C GLN A 823 4.02 -34.16 4.49
N PRO A 824 4.84 -35.06 3.90
CA PRO A 824 5.06 -35.10 2.45
C PRO A 824 3.81 -35.50 1.66
N TYR A 825 2.86 -36.19 2.28
CA TYR A 825 1.59 -36.61 1.69
C TYR A 825 0.45 -35.59 1.87
N GLN A 826 0.70 -34.45 2.53
CA GLN A 826 -0.28 -33.38 2.73
C GLN A 826 0.10 -32.12 1.93
N ARG A 827 -0.90 -31.31 1.61
CA ARG A 827 -0.74 -29.96 1.08
C ARG A 827 -1.64 -29.01 1.85
N LEU A 828 -1.11 -27.82 2.13
CA LEU A 828 -1.85 -26.73 2.75
C LEU A 828 -2.03 -25.67 1.68
N VAL A 829 -3.26 -25.17 1.51
CA VAL A 829 -3.57 -24.18 0.49
C VAL A 829 -4.38 -23.06 1.15
N LEU A 830 -3.80 -21.87 1.28
CA LEU A 830 -4.54 -20.70 1.71
C LEU A 830 -5.45 -20.27 0.57
N VAL A 831 -6.75 -20.18 0.84
CA VAL A 831 -7.74 -19.78 -0.15
C VAL A 831 -8.51 -18.56 0.33
N ARG A 832 -8.67 -17.57 -0.55
CA ARG A 832 -9.46 -16.35 -0.32
C ARG A 832 -10.49 -16.17 -1.42
N ILE A 833 -11.68 -15.72 -1.04
CA ILE A 833 -12.73 -15.31 -1.97
C ILE A 833 -13.02 -13.83 -1.75
N GLU A 834 -12.85 -13.02 -2.80
CA GLU A 834 -12.95 -11.57 -2.77
C GLU A 834 -13.87 -11.05 -3.89
N SER A 835 -14.49 -9.88 -3.73
CA SER A 835 -15.23 -9.19 -4.80
C SER A 835 -15.01 -7.69 -4.76
N ASP A 836 -15.21 -7.01 -5.89
CA ASP A 836 -15.15 -5.55 -5.98
C ASP A 836 -16.57 -4.99 -6.11
N PHE A 837 -16.83 -3.86 -5.45
CA PHE A 837 -18.11 -3.18 -5.61
C PHE A 837 -18.06 -2.28 -6.85
N ILE A 838 -18.71 -2.70 -7.94
CA ILE A 838 -18.70 -1.95 -9.20
C ILE A 838 -19.93 -1.02 -9.27
N GLY A 839 -19.67 0.27 -9.45
CA GLY A 839 -20.69 1.30 -9.66
C GLY A 839 -21.37 1.18 -11.04
N PRO A 840 -22.52 1.86 -11.24
CA PRO A 840 -23.25 1.81 -12.51
C PRO A 840 -22.47 2.26 -13.75
N ASN A 841 -21.36 2.98 -13.56
CA ASN A 841 -20.45 3.46 -14.59
C ASN A 841 -19.27 2.50 -14.87
N GLY A 842 -19.26 1.31 -14.28
CA GLY A 842 -18.19 0.33 -14.43
C GLY A 842 -16.94 0.61 -13.58
N ARG A 843 -16.94 1.65 -12.73
CA ARG A 843 -15.81 1.97 -11.83
C ARG A 843 -15.98 1.24 -10.50
N GLN A 844 -14.88 0.71 -9.96
CA GLN A 844 -14.85 0.20 -8.60
C GLN A 844 -15.10 1.34 -7.60
N LEU A 845 -15.97 1.07 -6.65
CA LEU A 845 -16.42 1.96 -5.59
C LEU A 845 -15.98 1.34 -4.25
N GLY A 846 -14.94 1.90 -3.63
CA GLY A 846 -14.40 1.40 -2.37
C GLY A 846 -13.43 0.21 -2.51
N GLU A 847 -12.96 -0.27 -1.37
CA GLU A 847 -11.99 -1.36 -1.29
C GLU A 847 -12.55 -2.71 -1.75
N THR A 848 -11.67 -3.63 -2.13
CA THR A 848 -12.01 -5.03 -2.39
C THR A 848 -12.56 -5.67 -1.12
N ARG A 849 -13.74 -6.28 -1.22
CA ARG A 849 -14.41 -6.95 -0.11
C ARG A 849 -13.92 -8.39 -0.01
N ARG A 850 -13.42 -8.77 1.17
CA ARG A 850 -13.09 -10.17 1.47
C ARG A 850 -14.28 -10.88 2.06
N HIS A 851 -14.67 -11.99 1.46
CA HIS A 851 -15.84 -12.77 1.87
C HIS A 851 -15.46 -14.03 2.64
N TYR A 852 -14.47 -14.78 2.14
CA TYR A 852 -14.02 -16.03 2.74
C TYR A 852 -12.50 -16.09 2.83
N GLU A 853 -11.98 -16.70 3.89
CA GLU A 853 -10.56 -17.04 4.07
C GLU A 853 -10.44 -18.34 4.89
N ALA A 854 -9.59 -19.26 4.46
CA ALA A 854 -9.24 -20.48 5.21
C ALA A 854 -8.00 -21.15 4.62
N THR A 855 -7.34 -21.99 5.41
CA THR A 855 -6.31 -22.91 4.90
C THR A 855 -6.92 -24.28 4.61
N VAL A 856 -7.08 -24.63 3.33
CA VAL A 856 -7.55 -25.92 2.87
C VAL A 856 -6.44 -26.97 3.01
N ILE A 857 -6.79 -28.13 3.54
CA ILE A 857 -5.88 -29.26 3.76
C ILE A 857 -6.24 -30.37 2.77
N LEU A 858 -5.26 -30.74 1.97
CA LEU A 858 -5.36 -31.84 1.01
C LEU A 858 -4.40 -32.98 1.40
N SER A 859 -4.77 -34.21 1.05
CA SER A 859 -3.96 -35.41 1.32
C SER A 859 -4.00 -36.39 0.15
N ARG A 860 -2.88 -37.05 -0.15
CA ARG A 860 -2.88 -38.20 -1.10
C ARG A 860 -3.64 -39.41 -0.54
N VAL A 861 -3.76 -39.50 0.78
CA VAL A 861 -4.54 -40.55 1.45
C VAL A 861 -6.00 -40.13 1.45
N ARG A 862 -6.88 -40.93 0.83
CA ARG A 862 -8.32 -40.73 0.89
C ARG A 862 -8.79 -40.74 2.35
N PRO A 863 -9.59 -39.75 2.77
CA PRO A 863 -10.22 -39.82 4.08
C PRO A 863 -11.21 -40.99 4.10
N VAL A 864 -11.11 -41.82 5.13
CA VAL A 864 -12.01 -42.95 5.37
C VAL A 864 -12.45 -42.88 6.82
N SER A 865 -13.76 -42.83 7.03
CA SER A 865 -14.30 -42.75 8.38
C SER A 865 -14.10 -44.08 9.09
N ARG A 866 -13.47 -44.01 10.27
CA ARG A 866 -13.35 -45.11 11.23
C ARG A 866 -13.90 -44.72 12.60
N THR A 867 -14.24 -43.46 12.78
CA THR A 867 -14.68 -42.87 14.03
C THR A 867 -16.17 -43.09 14.16
N ARG A 868 -16.56 -43.94 15.11
CA ARG A 868 -17.96 -44.11 15.49
C ARG A 868 -18.29 -43.22 16.67
N VAL A 869 -19.43 -42.53 16.60
CA VAL A 869 -20.02 -41.85 17.74
C VAL A 869 -21.26 -42.60 18.20
N PRO A 870 -21.53 -42.68 19.53
CA PRO A 870 -22.77 -43.25 20.03
C PRO A 870 -23.98 -42.53 19.43
N SER A 871 -25.08 -43.27 19.23
CA SER A 871 -26.33 -42.67 18.74
C SER A 871 -26.73 -41.50 19.66
N PRO A 872 -27.01 -40.30 19.12
CA PRO A 872 -27.31 -39.10 19.90
C PRO A 872 -28.57 -39.19 20.78
N ILE A 873 -29.35 -40.27 20.62
CA ILE A 873 -30.69 -40.43 21.22
C ILE A 873 -30.62 -41.14 22.58
N VAL A 874 -29.46 -41.64 23.00
CA VAL A 874 -29.36 -42.44 24.23
C VAL A 874 -29.02 -41.55 25.44
N GLY A 875 -30.05 -41.13 26.17
CA GLY A 875 -29.91 -40.71 27.59
C GLY A 875 -30.17 -39.24 27.94
N ALA A 876 -30.31 -38.33 26.98
CA ALA A 876 -30.63 -36.91 27.24
C ALA A 876 -32.13 -36.62 27.13
N ALA A 877 -32.67 -35.79 28.02
CA ALA A 877 -34.05 -35.34 27.96
C ALA A 877 -34.25 -34.33 26.80
N VAL A 878 -35.31 -34.53 26.02
CA VAL A 878 -35.67 -33.67 24.88
C VAL A 878 -36.32 -32.40 25.40
N ASN A 879 -35.81 -31.24 25.00
CA ASN A 879 -36.38 -29.93 25.32
C ASN A 879 -37.45 -29.54 24.29
N ARG A 880 -37.10 -29.53 22.99
CA ARG A 880 -38.03 -29.27 21.90
C ARG A 880 -37.78 -30.20 20.71
N GLU A 881 -38.85 -30.53 20.01
CA GLU A 881 -38.82 -31.28 18.76
C GLU A 881 -39.66 -30.54 17.71
N LEU A 882 -39.10 -30.35 16.53
CA LEU A 882 -39.77 -29.73 15.39
C LEU A 882 -39.67 -30.64 14.18
N ALA A 883 -40.76 -30.74 13.42
CA ALA A 883 -40.76 -31.42 12.13
C ALA A 883 -40.44 -30.43 11.00
N GLU A 884 -40.13 -30.95 9.81
CA GLU A 884 -39.82 -30.19 8.59
C GLU A 884 -40.80 -29.03 8.33
N ARG A 885 -42.11 -29.31 8.49
CA ARG A 885 -43.22 -28.34 8.30
C ARG A 885 -43.20 -27.16 9.28
N ASP A 886 -42.46 -27.28 10.37
CA ASP A 886 -42.30 -26.25 11.40
C ASP A 886 -41.01 -25.43 11.17
N ILE A 887 -40.04 -26.01 10.45
CA ILE A 887 -38.75 -25.41 10.11
C ILE A 887 -38.89 -24.52 8.86
N TYR A 888 -39.45 -25.06 7.77
CA TYR A 888 -39.48 -24.40 6.46
C TYR A 888 -40.89 -24.04 6.00
N GLY A 889 -41.00 -22.95 5.22
CA GLY A 889 -42.24 -22.46 4.62
C GLY A 889 -42.55 -21.00 4.93
N LYS A 890 -43.64 -20.48 4.35
CA LYS A 890 -44.01 -19.06 4.53
C LYS A 890 -44.34 -18.75 5.99
N GLY A 891 -43.59 -17.83 6.60
CA GLY A 891 -43.73 -17.44 8.01
C GLY A 891 -43.16 -18.44 9.01
N LYS A 892 -42.26 -19.34 8.57
CA LYS A 892 -41.61 -20.34 9.41
C LYS A 892 -40.23 -19.88 9.88
N LEU A 893 -39.58 -20.72 10.67
CA LEU A 893 -38.35 -20.43 11.41
C LEU A 893 -37.16 -20.10 10.49
N LEU A 894 -37.00 -20.82 9.38
CA LEU A 894 -35.92 -20.61 8.44
C LEU A 894 -36.47 -20.16 7.08
N PRO A 895 -35.91 -19.10 6.47
CA PRO A 895 -36.40 -18.55 5.19
C PRO A 895 -35.88 -19.31 3.96
N HIS A 896 -35.49 -20.58 4.12
CA HIS A 896 -34.90 -21.39 3.06
C HIS A 896 -35.98 -22.00 2.16
N GLY A 897 -35.70 -22.04 0.85
CA GLY A 897 -36.50 -22.70 -0.17
C GLY A 897 -36.08 -24.16 -0.41
N PRO A 898 -36.74 -24.86 -1.36
CA PRO A 898 -36.60 -26.31 -1.55
C PRO A 898 -35.17 -26.84 -1.68
N ALA A 899 -34.26 -26.13 -2.37
CA ALA A 899 -32.88 -26.59 -2.51
C ALA A 899 -32.09 -26.64 -1.19
N PHE A 900 -32.50 -25.85 -0.18
CA PHE A 900 -31.85 -25.76 1.13
C PHE A 900 -32.75 -26.23 2.30
N SER A 901 -33.86 -26.89 1.99
CA SER A 901 -34.70 -27.61 2.96
C SER A 901 -34.07 -28.94 3.36
N VAL A 902 -32.94 -28.87 4.08
CA VAL A 902 -32.05 -30.01 4.34
C VAL A 902 -32.38 -30.81 5.61
N LEU A 903 -33.39 -30.41 6.40
CA LEU A 903 -33.77 -31.08 7.65
C LEU A 903 -35.20 -31.64 7.61
N ARG A 904 -35.38 -32.91 8.01
CA ARG A 904 -36.70 -33.52 8.23
C ARG A 904 -37.27 -33.24 9.62
N ALA A 905 -36.38 -33.10 10.59
CA ALA A 905 -36.73 -32.81 11.96
C ALA A 905 -35.49 -32.32 12.70
N ILE A 906 -35.70 -31.63 13.82
CA ILE A 906 -34.66 -31.28 14.79
C ILE A 906 -35.16 -31.55 16.20
N ARG A 907 -34.27 -32.05 17.05
CA ARG A 907 -34.45 -32.12 18.50
C ARG A 907 -33.36 -31.31 19.20
N THR A 908 -33.76 -30.44 20.12
CA THR A 908 -32.86 -29.81 21.08
C THR A 908 -32.96 -30.53 22.42
N MET A 909 -31.83 -30.68 23.10
CA MET A 909 -31.71 -31.44 24.35
C MET A 909 -31.41 -30.51 25.53
N GLU A 910 -31.71 -30.97 26.75
CA GLU A 910 -31.42 -30.22 27.99
C GLU A 910 -29.92 -30.03 28.24
N ASP A 911 -29.06 -30.94 27.77
CA ASP A 911 -27.61 -30.91 27.94
C ASP A 911 -26.88 -29.93 27.01
N ARG A 912 -27.62 -28.97 26.42
CA ARG A 912 -27.13 -28.01 25.42
C ARG A 912 -26.52 -28.73 24.20
N SER A 913 -27.26 -29.70 23.66
CA SER A 913 -26.98 -30.32 22.37
C SER A 913 -28.21 -30.27 21.44
N ALA A 914 -27.98 -30.47 20.14
CA ALA A 914 -29.03 -30.54 19.13
C ALA A 914 -28.72 -31.61 18.09
N VAL A 915 -29.78 -32.24 17.57
CA VAL A 915 -29.71 -33.29 16.56
C VAL A 915 -30.74 -33.01 15.49
N GLY A 916 -30.30 -32.86 14.24
CA GLY A 916 -31.15 -32.75 13.06
C GLY A 916 -31.09 -34.01 12.22
N TRP A 917 -32.25 -34.51 11.77
CA TRP A 917 -32.33 -35.58 10.78
C TRP A 917 -32.25 -34.96 9.40
N VAL A 918 -31.21 -35.31 8.65
CA VAL A 918 -30.94 -34.71 7.34
C VAL A 918 -31.90 -35.31 6.31
N ALA A 919 -32.52 -34.47 5.49
CA ALA A 919 -33.31 -34.89 4.36
C ALA A 919 -32.40 -35.51 3.27
N PRO A 920 -32.94 -36.32 2.34
CA PRO A 920 -32.15 -36.84 1.22
C PRO A 920 -31.48 -35.68 0.45
N ILE A 921 -30.16 -35.71 0.39
CA ILE A 921 -29.36 -34.65 -0.23
C ILE A 921 -29.34 -34.82 -1.74
N ASN A 922 -29.60 -33.73 -2.46
CA ASN A 922 -29.43 -33.67 -3.91
C ASN A 922 -28.51 -32.49 -4.32
N GLU A 923 -27.22 -32.77 -4.46
CA GLU A 923 -26.23 -31.74 -4.85
C GLU A 923 -26.47 -31.18 -6.26
N SER A 924 -27.20 -31.89 -7.14
CA SER A 924 -27.56 -31.37 -8.47
C SER A 924 -28.50 -30.16 -8.39
N ALA A 925 -29.17 -29.95 -7.24
CA ALA A 925 -30.02 -28.80 -7.01
C ALA A 925 -29.21 -27.49 -6.94
N VAL A 926 -27.97 -27.56 -6.42
CA VAL A 926 -27.07 -26.40 -6.26
C VAL A 926 -25.94 -26.38 -7.31
N CYS A 927 -25.76 -27.46 -8.06
CA CYS A 927 -24.85 -27.51 -9.20
C CYS A 927 -25.41 -28.41 -10.32
N PRO A 928 -26.22 -27.85 -11.25
CA PRO A 928 -26.82 -28.64 -12.35
C PRO A 928 -25.80 -29.24 -13.32
N ALA A 929 -24.56 -28.72 -13.35
CA ALA A 929 -23.47 -29.20 -14.20
C ALA A 929 -22.88 -30.56 -13.75
N LEU A 930 -23.34 -31.11 -12.62
CA LEU A 930 -22.93 -32.41 -12.13
C LEU A 930 -23.49 -33.52 -13.02
N ASN A 931 -22.73 -33.95 -14.03
CA ASN A 931 -23.01 -35.11 -14.89
C ASN A 931 -22.85 -36.45 -14.13
N GLY A 932 -23.52 -36.62 -12.98
CA GLY A 932 -23.40 -37.80 -12.11
C GLY A 932 -22.22 -37.78 -11.14
N HIS A 933 -21.50 -36.66 -11.03
CA HIS A 933 -20.42 -36.45 -10.06
C HIS A 933 -20.95 -35.84 -8.75
N ARG A 934 -20.24 -36.03 -7.63
CA ARG A 934 -20.53 -35.37 -6.35
C ARG A 934 -19.56 -34.20 -6.14
N LEU A 935 -20.06 -33.11 -5.54
CA LEU A 935 -19.23 -32.01 -5.06
C LEU A 935 -18.23 -32.51 -4.02
N SER A 936 -17.06 -31.86 -3.96
CA SER A 936 -15.90 -32.32 -3.18
C SER A 936 -16.20 -32.38 -1.69
N THR A 937 -17.16 -31.57 -1.24
CA THR A 937 -17.34 -31.31 0.17
C THR A 937 -18.74 -31.67 0.69
N LEU A 938 -19.70 -32.07 -0.15
CA LEU A 938 -21.14 -32.22 0.21
C LEU A 938 -21.74 -30.98 0.91
N PRO A 939 -21.82 -29.83 0.21
CA PRO A 939 -22.32 -28.59 0.79
C PRO A 939 -23.67 -28.72 1.50
N LEU A 940 -24.63 -29.45 0.95
CA LEU A 940 -25.97 -29.57 1.54
C LEU A 940 -25.99 -30.43 2.82
N ALA A 941 -25.04 -31.36 2.97
CA ALA A 941 -24.86 -32.08 4.23
C ALA A 941 -24.37 -31.11 5.33
N ARG A 942 -23.40 -30.26 4.98
CA ARG A 942 -22.88 -29.25 5.92
C ARG A 942 -23.90 -28.17 6.25
N GLU A 943 -24.75 -27.84 5.29
CA GLU A 943 -25.84 -26.90 5.48
C GLU A 943 -26.77 -27.37 6.60
N ALA A 944 -27.05 -28.67 6.68
CA ALA A 944 -27.82 -29.23 7.79
C ALA A 944 -27.13 -28.99 9.14
N GLY A 945 -25.80 -29.05 9.19
CA GLY A 945 -25.01 -28.67 10.36
C GLY A 945 -25.16 -27.19 10.75
N PHE A 946 -25.05 -26.28 9.78
CA PHE A 946 -25.25 -24.85 9.99
C PHE A 946 -26.68 -24.55 10.49
N GLN A 947 -27.69 -25.17 9.88
CA GLN A 947 -29.08 -24.98 10.26
C GLN A 947 -29.41 -25.58 11.63
N VAL A 948 -28.85 -26.74 12.02
CA VAL A 948 -29.02 -27.28 13.37
C VAL A 948 -28.43 -26.34 14.42
N ALA A 949 -27.23 -25.80 14.17
CA ALA A 949 -26.62 -24.83 15.07
C ALA A 949 -27.44 -23.53 15.18
N GLY A 950 -27.89 -22.97 14.06
CA GLY A 950 -28.72 -21.77 14.02
C GLY A 950 -30.12 -21.97 14.62
N LEU A 951 -30.75 -23.12 14.40
CA LEU A 951 -32.05 -23.45 15.00
C LEU A 951 -31.94 -23.63 16.51
N TRP A 952 -30.87 -24.25 17.02
CA TRP A 952 -30.65 -24.31 18.47
C TRP A 952 -30.52 -22.90 19.08
N ALA A 953 -29.74 -22.02 18.44
CA ALA A 953 -29.60 -20.61 18.83
C ALA A 953 -30.94 -19.86 18.85
N MET A 954 -31.82 -20.13 17.88
CA MET A 954 -33.12 -19.48 17.84
C MET A 954 -34.11 -20.08 18.85
N LEU A 955 -34.08 -21.40 19.08
CA LEU A 955 -35.05 -22.08 19.93
C LEU A 955 -34.72 -21.99 21.43
N THR A 956 -33.46 -21.81 21.79
CA THR A 956 -33.02 -21.78 23.18
C THR A 956 -32.79 -20.35 23.67
N PRO A 957 -31.77 -19.58 23.21
CA PRO A 957 -31.62 -18.19 23.61
C PRO A 957 -32.45 -17.17 22.81
N GLY A 958 -33.19 -17.58 21.77
CA GLY A 958 -33.99 -16.64 20.96
C GLY A 958 -33.16 -15.81 19.98
N ILE A 959 -31.95 -16.25 19.64
CA ILE A 959 -30.99 -15.49 18.83
C ILE A 959 -30.99 -16.02 17.40
N PHE A 960 -31.32 -15.16 16.45
CA PHE A 960 -31.08 -15.42 15.03
C PHE A 960 -29.64 -15.07 14.68
N SER A 961 -28.85 -16.06 14.25
CA SER A 961 -27.41 -15.91 14.00
C SER A 961 -27.02 -16.48 12.64
N LEU A 962 -25.95 -15.92 12.06
CA LEU A 962 -25.39 -16.37 10.79
C LEU A 962 -24.00 -17.02 10.99
N PRO A 963 -23.65 -18.06 10.21
CA PRO A 963 -22.33 -18.68 10.27
C PRO A 963 -21.22 -17.66 10.02
N HIS A 964 -20.23 -17.62 10.90
CA HIS A 964 -19.06 -16.73 10.74
C HIS A 964 -17.76 -17.50 10.59
N GLY A 965 -17.69 -18.77 11.02
CA GLY A 965 -16.49 -19.57 10.80
C GLY A 965 -16.40 -20.81 11.67
N CYS A 966 -15.25 -21.48 11.58
CA CYS A 966 -14.83 -22.50 12.53
C CYS A 966 -13.31 -22.57 12.62
N ARG A 967 -12.79 -22.93 13.80
CA ARG A 967 -11.34 -23.10 14.01
C ARG A 967 -10.79 -24.25 13.17
N ARG A 968 -11.54 -25.34 13.09
CA ARG A 968 -11.09 -26.56 12.41
C ARG A 968 -12.25 -27.30 11.79
N LEU A 969 -12.14 -27.65 10.51
CA LEU A 969 -13.04 -28.59 9.84
C LEU A 969 -12.23 -29.80 9.39
N ARG A 970 -12.72 -31.01 9.65
CA ARG A 970 -12.11 -32.26 9.19
C ARG A 970 -13.15 -33.11 8.45
N ASN A 971 -12.79 -33.52 7.24
CA ASN A 971 -13.57 -34.41 6.42
C ASN A 971 -13.04 -35.84 6.55
N PHE A 972 -13.92 -36.77 6.84
CA PHE A 972 -13.61 -38.18 7.06
C PHE A 972 -14.11 -39.06 5.91
N GLY A 973 -14.37 -38.48 4.73
CA GLY A 973 -14.84 -39.18 3.54
C GLY A 973 -16.29 -38.88 3.21
N LEU A 974 -16.75 -39.48 2.11
CA LEU A 974 -18.13 -39.34 1.64
C LEU A 974 -18.97 -40.54 2.10
N PRO A 975 -20.22 -40.33 2.53
CA PRO A 975 -21.15 -41.41 2.81
C PRO A 975 -21.44 -42.26 1.56
N THR A 976 -21.69 -43.54 1.80
CA THR A 976 -22.24 -44.43 0.78
C THR A 976 -23.60 -43.92 0.30
N GLU A 977 -23.92 -44.18 -0.97
CA GLU A 977 -25.20 -43.75 -1.53
C GLU A 977 -26.36 -44.39 -0.76
N GLY A 978 -27.35 -43.57 -0.39
CA GLY A 978 -28.49 -44.00 0.42
C GLY A 978 -28.28 -44.01 1.94
N THR A 979 -27.07 -43.73 2.45
CA THR A 979 -26.84 -43.57 3.90
C THR A 979 -27.67 -42.41 4.44
N ALA A 980 -28.50 -42.67 5.45
CA ALA A 980 -29.22 -41.60 6.13
C ALA A 980 -28.25 -40.80 7.01
N LEU A 981 -28.33 -39.47 6.95
CA LEU A 981 -27.44 -38.58 7.67
C LEU A 981 -28.16 -37.87 8.82
N LEU A 982 -27.38 -37.54 9.85
CA LEU A 982 -27.76 -36.75 11.00
C LEU A 982 -26.73 -35.64 11.17
N ALA A 983 -27.19 -34.43 11.45
CA ALA A 983 -26.36 -33.32 11.86
C ALA A 983 -26.45 -33.18 13.39
N ARG A 984 -25.31 -33.17 14.07
CA ARG A 984 -25.21 -33.06 15.52
C ARG A 984 -24.45 -31.80 15.89
N SER A 985 -24.98 -31.01 16.81
CA SER A 985 -24.27 -29.88 17.41
C SER A 985 -24.18 -30.07 18.92
N THR A 986 -22.97 -29.92 19.48
CA THR A 986 -22.66 -30.16 20.89
C THR A 986 -21.81 -29.03 21.47
N ASN A 987 -21.65 -28.99 22.79
CA ASN A 987 -20.77 -28.03 23.47
C ASN A 987 -21.16 -26.56 23.21
N PHE A 988 -22.46 -26.27 23.11
CA PHE A 988 -22.91 -24.91 22.87
C PHE A 988 -22.45 -23.97 24.00
N THR A 989 -21.78 -22.90 23.63
CA THR A 989 -21.37 -21.80 24.50
C THR A 989 -21.93 -20.50 23.94
N ILE A 990 -22.54 -19.68 24.80
CA ILE A 990 -23.08 -18.37 24.42
C ILE A 990 -22.12 -17.34 24.98
N ARG A 991 -21.58 -16.49 24.12
CA ARG A 991 -20.76 -15.32 24.47
C ARG A 991 -21.56 -14.05 24.19
N GLU A 992 -21.01 -12.91 24.59
CA GLU A 992 -21.63 -11.60 24.39
C GLU A 992 -21.96 -11.33 22.91
N ASP A 993 -21.06 -11.72 22.00
CA ASP A 993 -21.15 -11.41 20.56
C ASP A 993 -21.21 -12.66 19.64
N SER A 994 -21.29 -13.87 20.20
CA SER A 994 -21.28 -15.09 19.37
C SER A 994 -21.84 -16.32 20.07
N ILE A 995 -22.21 -17.31 19.26
CA ILE A 995 -22.62 -18.64 19.70
C ILE A 995 -21.60 -19.62 19.13
N GLU A 996 -20.94 -20.37 20.01
CA GLU A 996 -19.92 -21.36 19.66
C GLU A 996 -20.43 -22.78 19.92
N CYS A 997 -20.14 -23.73 19.03
CA CYS A 997 -20.40 -25.16 19.25
C CYS A 997 -19.48 -26.03 18.39
N ASP A 998 -19.52 -27.34 18.61
CA ASP A 998 -18.94 -28.31 17.69
C ASP A 998 -20.06 -28.93 16.85
N VAL A 999 -19.85 -29.05 15.54
CA VAL A 999 -20.84 -29.57 14.59
C VAL A 999 -20.29 -30.82 13.91
N GLU A 1000 -21.09 -31.86 13.79
CA GLU A 1000 -20.73 -33.12 13.15
C GLU A 1000 -21.82 -33.60 12.19
N ILE A 1001 -21.40 -34.18 11.07
CA ILE A 1001 -22.28 -34.93 10.17
C ILE A 1001 -22.01 -36.41 10.37
N VAL A 1002 -23.05 -37.17 10.71
CA VAL A 1002 -22.97 -38.57 11.14
C VAL A 1002 -23.92 -39.41 10.31
N GLY A 1003 -23.51 -40.62 9.89
CA GLY A 1003 -24.41 -41.58 9.26
C GLY A 1003 -25.23 -42.39 10.27
N ASP A 1004 -26.28 -43.04 9.78
CA ASP A 1004 -27.02 -44.08 10.52
C ASP A 1004 -26.16 -45.31 10.88
N ASP A 1005 -25.03 -45.49 10.21
CA ASP A 1005 -23.94 -46.41 10.54
C ASP A 1005 -23.13 -45.99 11.79
N GLY A 1006 -23.37 -44.79 12.31
CA GLY A 1006 -22.69 -44.16 13.43
C GLY A 1006 -21.33 -43.55 13.08
N LEU A 1007 -20.93 -43.54 11.80
CA LEU A 1007 -19.66 -42.97 11.35
C LEU A 1007 -19.76 -41.46 11.19
N VAL A 1008 -18.72 -40.74 11.64
CA VAL A 1008 -18.58 -39.30 11.42
C VAL A 1008 -17.99 -39.04 10.04
N TYR A 1009 -18.65 -38.22 9.22
CA TYR A 1009 -18.22 -37.84 7.87
C TYR A 1009 -17.63 -36.44 7.82
N ASP A 1010 -18.10 -35.54 8.68
CA ASP A 1010 -17.58 -34.19 8.80
C ASP A 1010 -17.61 -33.75 10.27
N ARG A 1011 -16.61 -32.96 10.68
CA ARG A 1011 -16.52 -32.37 12.02
C ARG A 1011 -15.97 -30.96 11.93
N MET A 1012 -16.72 -30.00 12.46
CA MET A 1012 -16.31 -28.63 12.70
C MET A 1012 -16.12 -28.42 14.20
N GLU A 1013 -14.90 -28.12 14.62
CA GLU A 1013 -14.57 -27.78 15.99
C GLU A 1013 -14.50 -26.26 16.15
N GLY A 1014 -15.14 -25.76 17.21
CA GLY A 1014 -15.23 -24.32 17.46
C GLY A 1014 -15.92 -23.58 16.30
N TYR A 1015 -17.00 -24.15 15.78
CA TYR A 1015 -17.92 -23.42 14.90
C TYR A 1015 -18.49 -22.25 15.67
N TYR A 1016 -18.55 -21.08 15.05
CA TYR A 1016 -19.15 -19.91 15.66
C TYR A 1016 -20.02 -19.12 14.69
N ALA A 1017 -21.11 -18.60 15.23
CA ALA A 1017 -22.10 -17.80 14.54
C ALA A 1017 -22.33 -16.48 15.29
N VAL A 1018 -22.63 -15.42 14.55
CA VAL A 1018 -22.84 -14.06 15.09
C VAL A 1018 -24.30 -13.64 14.98
N PRO A 1019 -24.87 -12.95 15.98
CA PRO A 1019 -26.24 -12.45 15.92
C PRO A 1019 -26.47 -11.47 14.76
N VAL A 1020 -27.60 -11.57 14.06
CA VAL A 1020 -27.91 -10.67 12.93
C VAL A 1020 -28.02 -9.21 13.35
N ALA A 1021 -28.51 -8.91 14.57
CA ALA A 1021 -28.62 -7.55 15.08
C ALA A 1021 -27.26 -6.80 15.14
N GLN A 1022 -26.15 -7.53 15.33
CA GLN A 1022 -24.80 -6.95 15.36
C GLN A 1022 -24.22 -6.72 13.96
N LEU A 1023 -24.73 -7.41 12.93
CA LEU A 1023 -24.35 -7.22 11.53
C LEU A 1023 -25.00 -5.99 10.89
N VAL A 1024 -26.05 -5.42 11.50
CA VAL A 1024 -26.78 -4.23 11.02
C VAL A 1024 -26.16 -2.92 11.54
N GLY A 1025 -25.33 -2.98 12.60
CA GLY A 1025 -24.61 -1.82 13.15
C GLY A 1025 -23.34 -1.41 12.38
N SER A 1026 -22.91 -2.22 11.42
CA SER A 1026 -21.79 -1.95 10.51
C SER A 1026 -22.31 -1.98 9.07
N GLU A 1027 -22.37 -0.80 8.45
CA GLU A 1027 -22.75 -0.54 7.06
C GLU A 1027 -24.25 -0.39 6.74
N TYR A 1028 -24.59 0.86 6.40
CA TYR A 1028 -25.82 1.38 5.78
C TYR A 1028 -27.06 1.51 6.70
N GLY A 1029 -27.35 2.77 7.03
CA GLY A 1029 -28.58 3.18 7.70
C GLY A 1029 -29.84 2.64 7.03
N THR A 1030 -30.80 2.31 7.87
CA THR A 1030 -32.17 1.98 7.49
C THR A 1030 -32.84 3.18 6.81
N ALA A 1031 -33.67 2.82 5.82
CA ALA A 1031 -34.47 3.70 4.95
C ALA A 1031 -35.35 4.73 5.67
#